data_AF-P75569-F1
#
_entry.id   AF-P75569-F1
#
_cell.length_a   1.000
_cell.length_b   1.000
_cell.length_c   1.000
_cell.angle_alpha   90.00
_cell.angle_beta   90.00
_cell.angle_gamma   90.00
#
_symmetry.space_group_name_H-M   'P 1'
#
loop_
_entity.id
_entity.type
_entity.pdbx_description
1 polymer ?
#
loop_
_entity_poly.entity_id
_entity_poly.type
_entity_poly.pdbx_seq_one_letter_code
_entity_poly.pdbx_strand_id
1 'polypeptide(L)'
;MQIKAQDTGQQKKSCLLSNIRNKWKNRNRGSFRQWVGKLSNGLMIPIAVLPIAGIFLGVGDAIAGNAGDLTGLRYFGLFIKNGGDVVFANLPILFAIAIAITFSQDAGVAGFSAFVFWAAMNGFMSSLILPFDKAGKIITDTSTPIAGFKVLYNKSVPVHAIATTLGLRTLSTSVFGGIIVGALTSVLYKKFYAIRLPDVIGFFSGTRFVPIICFVVAIPVALILLMIWPAVSIGLNAIGTGLGFLGGKGYGANSLIFGYIERSLIPFGVHHAFYAPLWYTSAGGSLQEIVNQQVWIRPDFHLSDNYVARVIGWVDPNNSSMYIIPGALNGQNGSSTGNTMSKDLNGALSAYMSKESTAFLTWKDLVDGLTFKGNFDKMAENGLLDGSNKIWLGLNGSGILGKKLLLSDGNVYTITFKTFANTTPIAWSKGAQAVLPLNASSTIVNNPTALAAATQSNNNTNNIKLYPVNSFRVAVESLNPAQYSQGKFPFMLFGIPAAGVAMILAAPKDRRKEAASIVGSAAFTSFLTGITEPFEFTFLFLAPWLFYGVHAVLAAVSFWLMNILGANVGQTFSGSFIDFILYGALPDGRRWLANSYLVPIIGLFLAAIYFPTFYFLIKHFNLATPGRGGKLITKKEYLASKAAAKAEGVSGVAENFTQTQIEAGILLQAYGGKENIVELGACITKLRVTVKNPELVKEEPIKELGAAGVMRTTPTFFVAVFGTRAAVYKSAMQDIIQGKVNWEALQKVINTDQLAVEPKETTPPKEVMPVVQDEIVILSPVNGTLKSLNQVPDETFKQKLVGEGVAIVPSDGHFKAPGEAGVKTELAFPGGHAYIFDIDGIKVMLHIGIDTVQINAKKQPGEPLEVFDIKTKQGEYTKEKSESVVEVDLKKLSKKYNPITPFVVMKESLENFKLVPIRQRGEIKVGQPIFKLVYKKSQA
;
A
#
# COMPACT_ATOMS: atom_id res chain seq x y z
N MET A 1 25.71 -6.90 -57.91
CA MET A 1 24.71 -5.84 -57.65
C MET A 1 23.69 -6.17 -56.56
N GLN A 2 23.47 -7.43 -56.15
CA GLN A 2 22.52 -7.76 -55.06
C GLN A 2 23.04 -7.50 -53.63
N ILE A 3 24.35 -7.39 -53.42
CA ILE A 3 24.93 -7.21 -52.06
C ILE A 3 24.83 -5.76 -51.55
N LYS A 4 24.74 -4.74 -52.42
CA LYS A 4 24.55 -3.33 -52.01
C LYS A 4 23.10 -2.94 -51.69
N ALA A 5 22.12 -3.81 -51.98
CA ALA A 5 20.70 -3.55 -51.72
C ALA A 5 20.24 -4.02 -50.32
N GLN A 6 20.93 -4.98 -49.69
CA GLN A 6 20.60 -5.43 -48.33
C GLN A 6 21.09 -4.46 -47.24
N ASP A 7 22.21 -3.77 -47.48
CA ASP A 7 22.85 -2.90 -46.48
C ASP A 7 22.05 -1.59 -46.24
N THR A 8 21.42 -1.06 -47.30
CA THR A 8 20.55 0.13 -47.20
C THR A 8 19.21 -0.16 -46.50
N GLY A 9 18.75 -1.42 -46.53
CA GLY A 9 17.56 -1.87 -45.80
C GLY A 9 17.79 -2.05 -44.29
N GLN A 10 18.96 -2.54 -43.88
CA GLN A 10 19.32 -2.70 -42.47
C GLN A 10 19.65 -1.36 -41.79
N GLN A 11 20.32 -0.42 -42.47
CA GLN A 11 20.53 0.93 -41.92
C GLN A 11 19.23 1.72 -41.76
N LYS A 12 18.27 1.62 -42.70
CA LYS A 12 16.95 2.25 -42.54
C LYS A 12 16.17 1.65 -41.37
N LYS A 13 16.22 0.33 -41.15
CA LYS A 13 15.57 -0.32 -40.00
C LYS A 13 16.24 0.03 -38.67
N SER A 14 17.57 0.14 -38.60
CA SER A 14 18.28 0.52 -37.36
C SER A 14 18.02 1.99 -36.99
N CYS A 15 17.91 2.87 -37.97
CA CYS A 15 17.59 4.29 -37.78
C CYS A 15 16.10 4.50 -37.42
N LEU A 16 15.19 3.69 -37.95
CA LEU A 16 13.78 3.67 -37.52
C LEU A 16 13.61 3.13 -36.10
N LEU A 17 14.28 2.03 -35.76
CA LEU A 17 14.24 1.46 -34.41
C LEU A 17 14.90 2.37 -33.38
N SER A 18 15.98 3.08 -33.73
CA SER A 18 16.62 4.06 -32.84
C SER A 18 15.73 5.31 -32.65
N ASN A 19 15.06 5.79 -33.71
CA ASN A 19 14.12 6.90 -33.62
C ASN A 19 12.84 6.54 -32.86
N ILE A 20 12.32 5.32 -33.00
CA ILE A 20 11.19 4.82 -32.19
C ILE A 20 11.63 4.66 -30.74
N ARG A 21 12.82 4.07 -30.48
CA ARG A 21 13.36 3.90 -29.13
C ARG A 21 13.62 5.25 -28.44
N ASN A 22 14.12 6.25 -29.15
CA ASN A 22 14.37 7.60 -28.63
C ASN A 22 13.08 8.40 -28.46
N LYS A 23 12.09 8.29 -29.36
CA LYS A 23 10.74 8.85 -29.16
C LYS A 23 10.06 8.23 -27.94
N TRP A 24 10.18 6.92 -27.74
CA TRP A 24 9.60 6.24 -26.58
C TRP A 24 10.33 6.59 -25.28
N LYS A 25 11.67 6.67 -25.28
CA LYS A 25 12.48 7.06 -24.10
C LYS A 25 12.22 8.48 -23.63
N ASN A 26 12.04 9.44 -24.55
CA ASN A 26 11.89 10.85 -24.19
C ASN A 26 10.43 11.28 -23.92
N ARG A 27 9.41 10.67 -24.56
CA ARG A 27 8.00 10.95 -24.20
C ARG A 27 7.53 10.27 -22.91
N ASN A 28 7.97 9.03 -22.63
CA ASN A 28 7.45 8.27 -21.48
C ASN A 28 8.16 8.53 -20.15
N ARG A 29 9.36 9.12 -20.12
CA ARG A 29 10.05 9.39 -18.83
C ARG A 29 9.28 10.38 -17.94
N GLY A 30 8.62 11.38 -18.53
CA GLY A 30 7.80 12.34 -17.79
C GLY A 30 6.51 11.71 -17.25
N SER A 31 5.77 11.02 -18.13
CA SER A 31 4.49 10.38 -17.79
C SER A 31 4.66 9.22 -16.81
N PHE A 32 5.68 8.37 -16.98
CA PHE A 32 5.97 7.27 -16.05
C PHE A 32 6.39 7.78 -14.68
N ARG A 33 7.28 8.79 -14.59
CA ARG A 33 7.63 9.41 -13.29
C ARG A 33 6.42 10.02 -12.60
N GLN A 34 5.54 10.69 -13.36
CA GLN A 34 4.30 11.25 -12.80
C GLN A 34 3.34 10.15 -12.34
N TRP A 35 3.22 9.06 -13.09
CA TRP A 35 2.39 7.91 -12.74
C TRP A 35 2.91 7.20 -11.49
N VAL A 36 4.21 6.91 -11.41
CA VAL A 36 4.87 6.34 -10.22
C VAL A 36 4.72 7.25 -9.01
N GLY A 37 4.88 8.57 -9.19
CA GLY A 37 4.67 9.54 -8.11
C GLY A 37 3.22 9.56 -7.59
N LYS A 38 2.21 9.52 -8.49
CA LYS A 38 0.81 9.41 -8.10
C LYS A 38 0.49 8.07 -7.44
N LEU A 39 1.05 6.98 -7.96
CA LEU A 39 0.90 5.65 -7.36
C LEU A 39 1.44 5.64 -5.94
N SER A 40 2.68 6.12 -5.74
CA SER A 40 3.30 6.26 -4.42
C SER A 40 2.43 7.09 -3.47
N ASN A 41 1.79 8.16 -3.97
CA ASN A 41 0.88 8.97 -3.15
C ASN A 41 -0.35 8.19 -2.69
N GLY A 42 -0.97 7.44 -3.60
CA GLY A 42 -2.16 6.68 -3.29
C GLY A 42 -1.87 5.48 -2.39
N LEU A 43 -0.67 4.89 -2.51
CA LEU A 43 -0.24 3.85 -1.60
C LEU A 43 0.01 4.41 -0.19
N MET A 44 0.48 5.66 -0.04
CA MET A 44 0.78 6.25 1.27
C MET A 44 -0.45 6.50 2.16
N ILE A 45 -1.64 6.66 1.59
CA ILE A 45 -2.85 6.96 2.38
C ILE A 45 -3.18 5.84 3.38
N PRO A 46 -3.31 4.55 3.00
CA PRO A 46 -3.51 3.46 3.96
C PRO A 46 -2.28 3.22 4.83
N ILE A 47 -1.08 3.39 4.28
CA ILE A 47 0.18 3.17 5.01
C ILE A 47 0.27 4.09 6.24
N ALA A 48 -0.25 5.31 6.16
CA ALA A 48 -0.17 6.29 7.23
C ALA A 48 -0.86 5.84 8.55
N VAL A 49 -1.84 4.93 8.50
CA VAL A 49 -2.52 4.41 9.71
C VAL A 49 -1.85 3.15 10.27
N LEU A 50 -1.04 2.45 9.47
CA LEU A 50 -0.39 1.20 9.87
C LEU A 50 0.48 1.32 11.12
N PRO A 51 1.23 2.41 11.37
CA PRO A 51 1.96 2.59 12.62
C PRO A 51 1.14 2.42 13.89
N ILE A 52 0.03 3.16 13.99
CA ILE A 52 -0.79 3.18 15.19
C ILE A 52 -1.53 1.84 15.31
N ALA A 53 -2.05 1.32 14.20
CA ALA A 53 -2.69 0.01 14.16
C ALA A 53 -1.73 -1.12 14.59
N GLY A 54 -0.48 -1.06 14.14
CA GLY A 54 0.56 -2.02 14.49
C GLY A 54 0.95 -1.99 15.96
N ILE A 55 0.98 -0.80 16.58
CA ILE A 55 1.21 -0.65 18.02
C ILE A 55 0.07 -1.33 18.78
N PHE A 56 -1.18 -1.07 18.40
CA PHE A 56 -2.35 -1.68 19.04
C PHE A 56 -2.32 -3.21 18.89
N LEU A 57 -2.01 -3.70 17.69
CA LEU A 57 -1.93 -5.13 17.41
C LEU A 57 -0.82 -5.80 18.23
N GLY A 58 0.41 -5.26 18.22
CA GLY A 58 1.55 -5.82 18.95
C GLY A 58 1.43 -5.72 20.48
N VAL A 59 1.02 -4.56 21.01
CA VAL A 59 0.83 -4.36 22.46
C VAL A 59 -0.36 -5.16 22.97
N GLY A 60 -1.47 -5.18 22.22
CA GLY A 60 -2.66 -5.96 22.58
C GLY A 60 -2.38 -7.46 22.63
N ASP A 61 -1.68 -7.99 21.63
CA ASP A 61 -1.28 -9.40 21.59
C ASP A 61 -0.31 -9.75 22.71
N ALA A 62 0.66 -8.87 23.01
CA ALA A 62 1.57 -9.02 24.15
C ALA A 62 0.83 -9.11 25.49
N ILE A 63 -0.13 -8.21 25.73
CA ILE A 63 -0.95 -8.22 26.94
C ILE A 63 -1.78 -9.50 27.02
N ALA A 64 -2.48 -9.87 25.93
CA ALA A 64 -3.34 -11.04 25.90
C ALA A 64 -2.56 -12.35 26.08
N GLY A 65 -1.38 -12.47 25.46
CA GLY A 65 -0.53 -13.65 25.53
C GLY A 65 0.16 -13.84 26.88
N ASN A 66 0.37 -12.77 27.65
CA ASN A 66 1.05 -12.82 28.95
C ASN A 66 0.10 -12.67 30.16
N ALA A 67 -1.22 -12.60 29.94
CA ALA A 67 -2.19 -12.40 31.01
C ALA A 67 -2.30 -13.58 32.00
N GLY A 68 -1.77 -14.77 31.67
CA GLY A 68 -1.95 -15.97 32.49
C GLY A 68 -3.44 -16.28 32.72
N ASP A 69 -3.83 -16.54 33.96
CA ASP A 69 -5.23 -16.81 34.34
C ASP A 69 -6.05 -15.53 34.58
N LEU A 70 -5.45 -14.33 34.47
CA LEU A 70 -6.13 -13.04 34.65
C LEU A 70 -7.04 -12.73 33.45
N THR A 71 -8.24 -13.30 33.51
CA THR A 71 -9.24 -13.22 32.43
C THR A 71 -9.54 -11.78 31.99
N GLY A 72 -9.62 -10.82 32.92
CA GLY A 72 -9.85 -9.40 32.60
C GLY A 72 -8.71 -8.76 31.80
N LEU A 73 -7.45 -9.04 32.16
CA LEU A 73 -6.29 -8.55 31.44
C LEU A 73 -6.20 -9.18 30.04
N ARG A 74 -6.57 -10.46 29.91
CA ARG A 74 -6.66 -11.14 28.62
C ARG A 74 -7.67 -10.48 27.69
N TYR A 75 -8.88 -10.20 28.18
CA TYR A 75 -9.91 -9.51 27.39
C TYR A 75 -9.52 -8.07 27.03
N PHE A 76 -8.84 -7.36 27.92
CA PHE A 76 -8.30 -6.04 27.62
C PHE A 76 -7.23 -6.08 26.51
N GLY A 77 -6.30 -7.04 26.59
CA GLY A 77 -5.33 -7.27 25.51
C GLY A 77 -6.00 -7.59 24.18
N LEU A 78 -7.00 -8.49 24.18
CA LEU A 78 -7.80 -8.81 23.00
C LEU A 78 -8.57 -7.60 22.44
N PHE A 79 -9.10 -6.73 23.30
CA PHE A 79 -9.77 -5.49 22.89
C PHE A 79 -8.83 -4.58 22.10
N ILE A 80 -7.62 -4.32 22.62
CA ILE A 80 -6.61 -3.52 21.92
C ILE A 80 -6.17 -4.21 20.62
N LYS A 81 -5.87 -5.52 20.70
CA LYS A 81 -5.43 -6.34 19.56
C LYS A 81 -6.42 -6.25 18.40
N ASN A 82 -7.69 -6.55 18.67
CA ASN A 82 -8.75 -6.57 17.66
C ASN A 82 -8.98 -5.17 17.07
N GLY A 83 -8.86 -4.11 17.87
CA GLY A 83 -8.94 -2.73 17.40
C GLY A 83 -7.83 -2.37 16.39
N GLY A 84 -6.60 -2.84 16.63
CA GLY A 84 -5.48 -2.69 15.69
C GLY A 84 -5.65 -3.54 14.42
N ASP A 85 -6.12 -4.78 14.57
CA ASP A 85 -6.27 -5.73 13.46
C ASP A 85 -7.26 -5.27 12.38
N VAL A 86 -8.26 -4.44 12.71
CA VAL A 86 -9.25 -3.92 11.73
C VAL A 86 -8.58 -3.32 10.50
N VAL A 87 -7.48 -2.58 10.69
CA VAL A 87 -6.76 -1.93 9.57
C VAL A 87 -6.05 -2.97 8.71
N PHE A 88 -5.38 -3.96 9.32
CA PHE A 88 -4.66 -5.03 8.61
C PHE A 88 -5.60 -5.95 7.85
N ALA A 89 -6.69 -6.36 8.50
CA ALA A 89 -7.73 -7.20 7.90
C ALA A 89 -8.39 -6.55 6.67
N ASN A 90 -8.37 -5.21 6.58
CA ASN A 90 -9.01 -4.44 5.51
C ASN A 90 -8.01 -3.75 4.56
N LEU A 91 -6.72 -4.08 4.61
CA LEU A 91 -5.71 -3.51 3.71
C LEU A 91 -6.12 -3.54 2.22
N PRO A 92 -6.63 -4.65 1.65
CA PRO A 92 -7.02 -4.69 0.24
C PRO A 92 -8.02 -3.60 -0.16
N ILE A 93 -9.06 -3.38 0.65
CA ILE A 93 -10.08 -2.37 0.35
C ILE A 93 -9.56 -0.95 0.59
N LEU A 94 -8.76 -0.74 1.65
CA LEU A 94 -8.12 0.56 1.89
C LEU A 94 -7.26 0.99 0.71
N PHE A 95 -6.46 0.08 0.15
CA PHE A 95 -5.67 0.34 -1.05
C PHE A 95 -6.54 0.56 -2.29
N ALA A 96 -7.63 -0.19 -2.48
CA ALA A 96 -8.54 0.04 -3.61
C ALA A 96 -9.12 1.46 -3.61
N ILE A 97 -9.63 1.90 -2.45
CA ILE A 97 -10.19 3.24 -2.26
C ILE A 97 -9.12 4.31 -2.48
N ALA A 98 -7.96 4.16 -1.82
CA ALA A 98 -6.90 5.15 -1.87
C ALA A 98 -6.32 5.35 -3.28
N ILE A 99 -6.09 4.26 -4.02
CA ILE A 99 -5.65 4.33 -5.42
C ILE A 99 -6.73 4.97 -6.29
N ALA A 100 -8.00 4.61 -6.14
CA ALA A 100 -9.08 5.20 -6.93
C ALA A 100 -9.21 6.71 -6.72
N ILE A 101 -9.20 7.18 -5.47
CA ILE A 101 -9.27 8.60 -5.11
C ILE A 101 -8.06 9.35 -5.69
N THR A 102 -6.86 8.83 -5.47
CA THR A 102 -5.61 9.51 -5.88
C THR A 102 -5.52 9.68 -7.39
N PHE A 103 -5.91 8.65 -8.16
CA PHE A 103 -5.87 8.73 -9.61
C PHE A 103 -7.06 9.46 -10.22
N SER A 104 -8.12 9.71 -9.46
CA SER A 104 -9.36 10.39 -9.90
C SER A 104 -9.46 11.85 -9.42
N GLN A 105 -8.34 12.47 -9.07
CA GLN A 105 -8.25 13.87 -8.60
C GLN A 105 -9.10 14.11 -7.33
N ASP A 106 -8.97 13.20 -6.35
CA ASP A 106 -9.63 13.27 -5.05
C ASP A 106 -11.18 13.27 -5.11
N ALA A 107 -11.72 12.69 -6.19
CA ALA A 107 -13.15 12.48 -6.32
C ALA A 107 -13.63 11.41 -5.32
N GLY A 108 -14.40 11.81 -4.30
CA GLY A 108 -14.97 10.88 -3.32
C GLY A 108 -15.82 9.77 -3.95
N VAL A 109 -16.51 10.07 -5.06
CA VAL A 109 -17.31 9.08 -5.83
C VAL A 109 -16.42 7.96 -6.40
N ALA A 110 -15.16 8.25 -6.75
CA ALA A 110 -14.23 7.23 -7.20
C ALA A 110 -13.86 6.26 -6.08
N GLY A 111 -13.68 6.76 -4.85
CA GLY A 111 -13.47 5.92 -3.66
C GLY A 111 -14.65 5.01 -3.39
N PHE A 112 -15.88 5.55 -3.40
CA PHE A 112 -17.10 4.76 -3.26
C PHE A 112 -17.25 3.70 -4.38
N SER A 113 -16.96 4.09 -5.64
CA SER A 113 -17.01 3.18 -6.78
C SER A 113 -16.00 2.03 -6.65
N ALA A 114 -14.82 2.28 -6.06
CA ALA A 114 -13.81 1.25 -5.82
C ALA A 114 -14.24 0.25 -4.75
N PHE A 115 -14.93 0.72 -3.71
CA PHE A 115 -15.56 -0.16 -2.73
C PHE A 115 -16.62 -1.05 -3.37
N VAL A 116 -17.53 -0.47 -4.17
CA VAL A 116 -18.57 -1.24 -4.88
C VAL A 116 -17.95 -2.27 -5.82
N PHE A 117 -16.94 -1.88 -6.59
CA PHE A 117 -16.19 -2.80 -7.46
C PHE A 117 -15.59 -3.94 -6.63
N TRP A 118 -14.80 -3.62 -5.62
CA TRP A 118 -14.08 -4.62 -4.83
C TRP A 118 -15.04 -5.58 -4.12
N ALA A 119 -16.14 -5.08 -3.56
CA ALA A 119 -17.17 -5.90 -2.93
C ALA A 119 -17.86 -6.81 -3.96
N ALA A 120 -18.28 -6.27 -5.10
CA ALA A 120 -18.92 -7.05 -6.17
C ALA A 120 -17.99 -8.14 -6.72
N MET A 121 -16.71 -7.81 -6.94
CA MET A 121 -15.69 -8.76 -7.39
C MET A 121 -15.57 -9.95 -6.43
N ASN A 122 -15.47 -9.69 -5.11
CA ASN A 122 -15.41 -10.75 -4.11
C ASN A 122 -16.71 -11.57 -4.02
N GLY A 123 -17.87 -10.92 -4.18
CA GLY A 123 -19.17 -11.60 -4.26
C GLY A 123 -19.28 -12.57 -5.44
N PHE A 124 -18.89 -12.12 -6.63
CA PHE A 124 -18.87 -12.96 -7.82
C PHE A 124 -17.85 -14.10 -7.71
N MET A 125 -16.66 -13.84 -7.14
CA MET A 125 -15.67 -14.91 -6.90
C MET A 125 -16.19 -15.97 -5.93
N SER A 126 -16.84 -15.56 -4.84
CA SER A 126 -17.36 -16.47 -3.82
C SER A 126 -18.35 -17.50 -4.37
N SER A 127 -19.13 -17.10 -5.38
CA SER A 127 -20.13 -17.95 -6.02
C SER A 127 -19.55 -19.17 -6.76
N LEU A 128 -18.25 -19.18 -7.06
CA LEU A 128 -17.57 -20.22 -7.83
C LEU A 128 -16.43 -20.92 -7.06
N ILE A 129 -16.41 -20.75 -5.72
CA ILE A 129 -15.48 -21.41 -4.80
C ILE A 129 -16.28 -22.41 -3.97
N LEU A 130 -16.11 -23.70 -4.27
CA LEU A 130 -16.91 -24.77 -3.68
C LEU A 130 -16.06 -25.60 -2.70
N PRO A 131 -16.36 -25.62 -1.38
CA PRO A 131 -15.66 -26.48 -0.43
C PRO A 131 -16.00 -27.95 -0.71
N PHE A 132 -15.04 -28.86 -0.50
CA PHE A 132 -15.26 -30.30 -0.62
C PHE A 132 -14.70 -31.07 0.59
N ASP A 133 -15.28 -32.23 0.89
CA ASP A 133 -14.87 -33.12 1.99
C ASP A 133 -13.73 -34.07 1.59
N LYS A 134 -13.25 -34.92 2.50
CA LYS A 134 -12.18 -35.88 2.17
C LYS A 134 -12.56 -36.87 1.05
N ALA A 135 -13.85 -37.07 0.77
CA ALA A 135 -14.36 -37.92 -0.31
C ALA A 135 -14.48 -37.14 -1.65
N GLY A 136 -14.20 -35.84 -1.68
CA GLY A 136 -14.34 -34.99 -2.86
C GLY A 136 -15.77 -34.52 -3.14
N LYS A 137 -16.71 -34.77 -2.21
CA LYS A 137 -18.09 -34.31 -2.33
C LYS A 137 -18.17 -32.84 -1.92
N ILE A 138 -18.91 -32.04 -2.69
CA ILE A 138 -19.13 -30.63 -2.36
C ILE A 138 -19.91 -30.54 -1.06
N ILE A 139 -19.37 -29.79 -0.11
CA ILE A 139 -19.95 -29.54 1.20
C ILE A 139 -20.89 -28.34 1.08
N THR A 140 -22.13 -28.51 1.56
CA THR A 140 -23.10 -27.41 1.68
C THR A 140 -23.40 -27.04 3.14
N ASP A 141 -22.96 -27.86 4.08
CA ASP A 141 -23.14 -27.64 5.52
C ASP A 141 -21.87 -27.04 6.17
N THR A 142 -22.01 -26.49 7.36
CA THR A 142 -20.90 -25.90 8.12
C THR A 142 -20.21 -26.90 9.05
N SER A 143 -20.75 -28.11 9.23
CA SER A 143 -20.24 -29.09 10.20
C SER A 143 -19.19 -30.03 9.64
N THR A 144 -19.20 -30.28 8.33
CA THR A 144 -18.25 -31.18 7.68
C THR A 144 -16.85 -30.53 7.56
N PRO A 145 -15.77 -31.20 8.00
CA PRO A 145 -14.41 -30.71 7.82
C PRO A 145 -14.07 -30.50 6.34
N ILE A 146 -13.67 -29.28 5.99
CA ILE A 146 -13.30 -28.91 4.61
C ILE A 146 -11.92 -29.48 4.30
N ALA A 147 -11.83 -30.35 3.29
CA ALA A 147 -10.56 -30.91 2.81
C ALA A 147 -9.85 -29.98 1.80
N GLY A 148 -10.61 -29.18 1.05
CA GLY A 148 -10.08 -28.21 0.11
C GLY A 148 -11.19 -27.46 -0.64
N PHE A 149 -10.80 -26.68 -1.66
CA PHE A 149 -11.74 -25.93 -2.48
C PHE A 149 -11.58 -26.27 -3.96
N LYS A 150 -12.70 -26.43 -4.65
CA LYS A 150 -12.77 -26.51 -6.11
C LYS A 150 -13.06 -25.11 -6.64
N VAL A 151 -12.21 -24.64 -7.55
CA VAL A 151 -12.33 -23.31 -8.19
C VAL A 151 -12.25 -23.49 -9.70
N LEU A 152 -13.38 -23.34 -10.38
CA LEU A 152 -13.52 -23.59 -11.81
C LEU A 152 -12.88 -24.94 -12.24
N TYR A 153 -11.74 -24.87 -12.94
CA TYR A 153 -10.98 -26.03 -13.46
C TYR A 153 -9.99 -26.61 -12.45
N ASN A 154 -9.63 -25.87 -11.40
CA ASN A 154 -8.72 -26.36 -10.36
C ASN A 154 -9.48 -27.23 -9.37
N LYS A 155 -9.13 -28.52 -9.36
CA LYS A 155 -9.78 -29.54 -8.52
C LYS A 155 -9.41 -29.44 -7.04
N SER A 156 -8.25 -28.87 -6.72
CA SER A 156 -7.80 -28.70 -5.34
C SER A 156 -7.00 -27.41 -5.23
N VAL A 157 -7.64 -26.40 -4.64
CA VAL A 157 -7.02 -25.13 -4.28
C VAL A 157 -6.78 -25.15 -2.76
N PRO A 158 -5.55 -24.84 -2.30
CA PRO A 158 -5.22 -24.92 -0.88
C PRO A 158 -6.05 -23.92 -0.06
N VAL A 159 -6.38 -24.28 1.18
CA VAL A 159 -7.21 -23.45 2.08
C VAL A 159 -6.67 -22.03 2.24
N HIS A 160 -5.35 -21.86 2.27
CA HIS A 160 -4.68 -20.55 2.40
C HIS A 160 -4.82 -19.65 1.16
N ALA A 161 -5.21 -20.20 0.01
CA ALA A 161 -5.57 -19.41 -1.17
C ALA A 161 -6.95 -18.76 -1.03
N ILE A 162 -7.73 -19.18 -0.04
CA ILE A 162 -9.08 -18.68 0.24
C ILE A 162 -9.01 -17.77 1.47
N ALA A 163 -9.56 -16.57 1.35
CA ALA A 163 -9.76 -15.64 2.44
C ALA A 163 -11.25 -15.53 2.77
N THR A 164 -11.56 -15.05 3.96
CA THR A 164 -12.93 -14.60 4.29
C THR A 164 -12.95 -13.09 4.22
N THR A 165 -13.82 -12.53 3.38
CA THR A 165 -13.93 -11.09 3.13
C THR A 165 -15.39 -10.71 3.06
N LEU A 166 -15.83 -9.73 3.86
CA LEU A 166 -17.25 -9.40 4.01
C LEU A 166 -18.13 -10.62 4.40
N GLY A 167 -17.56 -11.59 5.13
CA GLY A 167 -18.23 -12.85 5.47
C GLY A 167 -18.31 -13.87 4.32
N LEU A 168 -17.78 -13.54 3.14
CA LEU A 168 -17.78 -14.40 1.95
C LEU A 168 -16.43 -15.12 1.81
N ARG A 169 -16.47 -16.40 1.42
CA ARG A 169 -15.26 -17.16 1.07
C ARG A 169 -14.82 -16.75 -0.33
N THR A 170 -13.67 -16.12 -0.46
CA THR A 170 -13.16 -15.53 -1.70
C THR A 170 -11.71 -15.91 -1.93
N LEU A 171 -11.15 -15.65 -3.10
CA LEU A 171 -9.71 -15.81 -3.34
C LEU A 171 -8.93 -14.75 -2.54
N SER A 172 -7.84 -15.18 -1.90
CA SER A 172 -6.92 -14.31 -1.17
C SER A 172 -6.04 -13.55 -2.15
N THR A 173 -6.58 -12.46 -2.73
CA THR A 173 -5.84 -11.57 -3.65
C THR A 173 -5.02 -10.52 -2.93
N SER A 174 -5.20 -10.37 -1.61
CA SER A 174 -4.52 -9.40 -0.75
C SER A 174 -4.55 -7.97 -1.34
N VAL A 175 -3.57 -7.14 -0.97
CA VAL A 175 -3.39 -5.75 -1.44
C VAL A 175 -3.36 -5.65 -2.96
N PHE A 176 -2.83 -6.66 -3.66
CA PHE A 176 -2.77 -6.69 -5.12
C PHE A 176 -4.16 -6.60 -5.77
N GLY A 177 -5.14 -7.39 -5.29
CA GLY A 177 -6.52 -7.29 -5.77
C GLY A 177 -7.11 -5.91 -5.52
N GLY A 178 -6.77 -5.29 -4.38
CA GLY A 178 -7.12 -3.91 -4.06
C GLY A 178 -6.57 -2.90 -5.07
N ILE A 179 -5.26 -2.95 -5.35
CA ILE A 179 -4.58 -2.05 -6.29
C ILE A 179 -5.17 -2.18 -7.70
N ILE A 180 -5.44 -3.41 -8.18
CA ILE A 180 -6.09 -3.64 -9.48
C ILE A 180 -7.45 -2.95 -9.53
N VAL A 181 -8.29 -3.19 -8.52
CA VAL A 181 -9.63 -2.60 -8.46
C VAL A 181 -9.55 -1.07 -8.42
N GLY A 182 -8.66 -0.49 -7.61
CA GLY A 182 -8.47 0.96 -7.54
C GLY A 182 -8.01 1.56 -8.87
N ALA A 183 -7.08 0.90 -9.56
CA ALA A 183 -6.58 1.33 -10.85
C ALA A 183 -7.66 1.27 -11.94
N LEU A 184 -8.41 0.16 -12.02
CA LEU A 184 -9.52 -0.02 -12.95
C LEU A 184 -10.65 0.98 -12.66
N THR A 185 -10.97 1.23 -11.40
CA THR A 185 -11.96 2.23 -11.01
C THR A 185 -11.55 3.62 -11.48
N SER A 186 -10.28 4.00 -11.36
CA SER A 186 -9.78 5.28 -11.89
C SER A 186 -9.95 5.40 -13.41
N VAL A 187 -9.72 4.31 -14.15
CA VAL A 187 -9.92 4.28 -15.61
C VAL A 187 -11.40 4.44 -15.94
N LEU A 188 -12.28 3.70 -15.26
CA LEU A 188 -13.73 3.78 -15.44
C LEU A 188 -14.28 5.16 -15.07
N TYR A 189 -13.84 5.74 -13.94
CA TYR A 189 -14.22 7.08 -13.52
C TYR A 189 -13.89 8.11 -14.59
N LYS A 190 -12.63 8.18 -15.05
CA LYS A 190 -12.20 9.13 -16.08
C LYS A 190 -12.97 9.00 -17.40
N LYS A 191 -13.37 7.78 -17.74
CA LYS A 191 -14.11 7.50 -18.98
C LYS A 191 -15.59 7.86 -18.87
N PHE A 192 -16.22 7.63 -17.72
CA PHE A 192 -17.67 7.64 -17.60
C PHE A 192 -18.26 8.72 -16.69
N TYR A 193 -17.45 9.50 -15.96
CA TYR A 193 -17.96 10.50 -15.02
C TYR A 193 -18.85 11.60 -15.66
N ALA A 194 -18.76 11.78 -16.97
CA ALA A 194 -19.54 12.77 -17.74
C ALA A 194 -20.47 12.14 -18.79
N ILE A 195 -20.73 10.83 -18.71
CA ILE A 195 -21.64 10.14 -19.65
C ILE A 195 -23.06 10.70 -19.55
N ARG A 196 -23.76 10.80 -20.69
CA ARG A 196 -25.19 11.12 -20.76
C ARG A 196 -25.95 9.93 -21.34
N LEU A 197 -26.91 9.41 -20.59
CA LEU A 197 -27.79 8.32 -21.01
C LEU A 197 -29.11 8.88 -21.57
N PRO A 198 -29.88 8.08 -22.34
CA PRO A 198 -31.22 8.49 -22.80
C PRO A 198 -32.12 8.92 -21.64
N ASP A 199 -33.01 9.88 -21.86
CA ASP A 199 -33.77 10.55 -20.80
C ASP A 199 -34.55 9.60 -19.88
N VAL A 200 -35.08 8.49 -20.42
CA VAL A 200 -35.78 7.42 -19.67
C VAL A 200 -34.92 6.85 -18.52
N ILE A 201 -33.60 6.80 -18.70
CA ILE A 201 -32.62 6.33 -17.70
C ILE A 201 -31.60 7.44 -17.35
N GLY A 202 -31.93 8.70 -17.67
CA GLY A 202 -31.04 9.85 -17.54
C GLY A 202 -30.59 10.10 -16.10
N PHE A 203 -31.37 9.64 -15.11
CA PHE A 203 -31.02 9.66 -13.68
C PHE A 203 -29.63 9.07 -13.40
N PHE A 204 -29.25 8.00 -14.10
CA PHE A 204 -27.97 7.30 -13.93
C PHE A 204 -26.80 7.97 -14.66
N SER A 205 -26.99 9.12 -15.30
CA SER A 205 -25.92 9.82 -16.02
C SER A 205 -24.84 10.39 -15.10
N GLY A 206 -23.68 10.69 -15.68
CA GLY A 206 -22.54 11.33 -15.02
C GLY A 206 -21.88 10.45 -13.96
N THR A 207 -21.51 11.06 -12.82
CA THR A 207 -20.79 10.38 -11.74
C THR A 207 -21.57 9.22 -11.11
N ARG A 208 -22.92 9.22 -11.21
CA ARG A 208 -23.78 8.14 -10.73
C ARG A 208 -23.65 6.86 -11.56
N PHE A 209 -23.22 6.98 -12.82
CA PHE A 209 -22.96 5.81 -13.67
C PHE A 209 -21.71 5.04 -13.23
N VAL A 210 -20.75 5.70 -12.57
CA VAL A 210 -19.44 5.11 -12.29
C VAL A 210 -19.52 3.88 -11.39
N PRO A 211 -20.26 3.88 -10.26
CA PRO A 211 -20.45 2.66 -9.47
C PRO A 211 -21.13 1.53 -10.25
N ILE A 212 -22.07 1.86 -11.14
CA ILE A 212 -22.84 0.88 -11.93
C ILE A 212 -21.92 0.15 -12.92
N ILE A 213 -21.13 0.91 -13.69
CA ILE A 213 -20.19 0.28 -14.62
C ILE A 213 -19.09 -0.49 -13.88
N CYS A 214 -18.66 -0.02 -12.70
CA CYS A 214 -17.71 -0.75 -11.85
C CYS A 214 -18.28 -2.10 -11.39
N PHE A 215 -19.56 -2.15 -10.99
CA PHE A 215 -20.25 -3.39 -10.64
C PHE A 215 -20.31 -4.38 -11.82
N VAL A 216 -20.66 -3.90 -13.02
CA VAL A 216 -20.72 -4.74 -14.22
C VAL A 216 -19.33 -5.27 -14.61
N VAL A 217 -18.30 -4.42 -14.56
CA VAL A 217 -16.91 -4.81 -14.87
C VAL A 217 -16.32 -5.74 -13.81
N ALA A 218 -16.87 -5.78 -12.60
CA ALA A 218 -16.43 -6.72 -11.57
C ALA A 218 -16.65 -8.19 -11.97
N ILE A 219 -17.65 -8.49 -12.81
CA ILE A 219 -17.95 -9.86 -13.28
C ILE A 219 -16.79 -10.45 -14.11
N PRO A 220 -16.36 -9.85 -15.24
CA PRO A 220 -15.25 -10.40 -16.01
C PRO A 220 -13.94 -10.39 -15.21
N VAL A 221 -13.71 -9.40 -14.34
CA VAL A 221 -12.51 -9.37 -13.49
C VAL A 221 -12.51 -10.53 -12.49
N ALA A 222 -13.65 -10.82 -11.85
CA ALA A 222 -13.79 -11.97 -10.96
C ALA A 222 -13.54 -13.30 -11.71
N LEU A 223 -14.09 -13.48 -12.90
CA LEU A 223 -13.84 -14.67 -13.72
C LEU A 223 -12.37 -14.83 -14.10
N ILE A 224 -11.71 -13.75 -14.50
CA ILE A 224 -10.26 -13.76 -14.83
C ILE A 224 -9.44 -14.15 -13.59
N LEU A 225 -9.76 -13.60 -12.41
CA LEU A 225 -9.08 -13.95 -11.17
C LEU A 225 -9.32 -15.40 -10.77
N LEU A 226 -10.54 -15.92 -10.91
CA LEU A 226 -10.85 -17.33 -10.66
C LEU A 226 -10.08 -18.28 -11.58
N MET A 227 -9.77 -17.85 -12.80
CA MET A 227 -8.93 -18.61 -13.72
C MET A 227 -7.45 -18.51 -13.30
N ILE A 228 -6.90 -17.30 -13.25
CA ILE A 228 -5.44 -17.11 -13.15
C ILE A 228 -4.92 -17.27 -11.71
N TRP A 229 -5.64 -16.77 -10.72
CA TRP A 229 -5.13 -16.62 -9.35
C TRP A 229 -4.88 -17.95 -8.63
N PRO A 230 -5.71 -19.01 -8.79
CA PRO A 230 -5.40 -20.29 -8.17
C PRO A 230 -4.06 -20.86 -8.64
N ALA A 231 -3.67 -20.68 -9.91
CA ALA A 231 -2.36 -21.12 -10.40
C ALA A 231 -1.21 -20.36 -9.71
N VAL A 232 -1.37 -19.05 -9.48
CA VAL A 232 -0.41 -18.24 -8.71
C VAL A 232 -0.30 -18.76 -7.29
N SER A 233 -1.42 -19.02 -6.62
CA SER A 233 -1.42 -19.51 -5.24
C SER A 233 -0.84 -20.91 -5.10
N ILE A 234 -1.19 -21.84 -6.01
CA ILE A 234 -0.61 -23.18 -6.06
C ILE A 234 0.91 -23.09 -6.29
N GLY A 235 1.35 -22.22 -7.19
CA GLY A 235 2.77 -21.96 -7.44
C GLY A 235 3.50 -21.45 -6.20
N LEU A 236 2.95 -20.45 -5.51
CA LEU A 236 3.53 -19.92 -4.27
C LEU A 236 3.60 -20.98 -3.16
N ASN A 237 2.55 -21.79 -3.01
CA ASN A 237 2.51 -22.88 -2.05
C ASN A 237 3.54 -23.98 -2.39
N ALA A 238 3.70 -24.31 -3.67
CA ALA A 238 4.70 -25.29 -4.13
C ALA A 238 6.13 -24.80 -3.84
N ILE A 239 6.41 -23.51 -4.05
CA ILE A 239 7.72 -22.91 -3.72
C ILE A 239 7.93 -22.94 -2.19
N GLY A 240 6.94 -22.54 -1.40
CA GLY A 240 7.00 -22.59 0.06
C GLY A 240 7.27 -24.00 0.58
N THR A 241 6.52 -24.99 0.09
CA THR A 241 6.68 -26.40 0.45
C THR A 241 8.03 -26.97 -0.01
N GLY A 242 8.49 -26.61 -1.21
CA GLY A 242 9.79 -27.01 -1.74
C GLY A 242 10.97 -26.48 -0.91
N LEU A 243 10.86 -25.26 -0.36
CA LEU A 243 11.88 -24.69 0.53
C LEU A 243 11.97 -25.41 1.88
N GLY A 244 10.87 -26.01 2.34
CA GLY A 244 10.85 -26.87 3.53
C GLY A 244 11.74 -28.09 3.36
N PHE A 245 11.58 -28.80 2.23
CA PHE A 245 12.38 -29.99 1.91
C PHE A 245 13.88 -29.71 1.70
N LEU A 246 14.25 -28.48 1.32
CA LEU A 246 15.65 -28.07 1.23
C LEU A 246 16.30 -27.83 2.62
N GLY A 247 15.51 -27.75 3.70
CA GLY A 247 16.00 -27.42 5.04
C GLY A 247 16.95 -28.45 5.66
N GLY A 248 16.93 -29.70 5.20
CA GLY A 248 17.80 -30.76 5.72
C GLY A 248 19.23 -30.77 5.19
N LYS A 249 19.54 -30.10 4.07
CA LYS A 249 20.81 -30.32 3.33
C LYS A 249 21.60 -29.05 2.97
N GLY A 250 21.14 -27.86 3.37
CA GLY A 250 21.53 -26.61 2.71
C GLY A 250 22.46 -25.62 3.44
N TYR A 251 23.05 -25.91 4.60
CA TYR A 251 23.82 -24.92 5.40
C TYR A 251 23.09 -23.56 5.52
N GLY A 252 21.76 -23.62 5.71
CA GLY A 252 20.88 -22.47 5.79
C GLY A 252 20.53 -21.75 4.49
N ALA A 253 20.94 -22.23 3.32
CA ALA A 253 20.58 -21.66 2.02
C ALA A 253 19.06 -21.56 1.81
N ASN A 254 18.28 -22.48 2.38
CA ASN A 254 16.82 -22.43 2.37
C ASN A 254 16.28 -21.17 3.07
N SER A 255 16.86 -20.76 4.21
CA SER A 255 16.52 -19.52 4.91
C SER A 255 16.91 -18.28 4.11
N LEU A 256 18.05 -18.32 3.39
CA LEU A 256 18.47 -17.25 2.49
C LEU A 256 17.44 -17.05 1.36
N ILE A 257 17.11 -18.13 0.64
CA ILE A 257 16.16 -18.07 -0.47
C ILE A 257 14.78 -17.65 0.04
N PHE A 258 14.35 -18.20 1.17
CA PHE A 258 13.11 -17.80 1.84
C PHE A 258 13.08 -16.29 2.11
N GLY A 259 14.11 -15.76 2.77
CA GLY A 259 14.18 -14.34 3.12
C GLY A 259 14.14 -13.43 1.88
N TYR A 260 14.82 -13.82 0.80
CA TYR A 260 14.80 -13.06 -0.44
C TYR A 260 13.42 -13.05 -1.10
N ILE A 261 12.78 -14.22 -1.21
CA ILE A 261 11.46 -14.34 -1.83
C ILE A 261 10.40 -13.64 -0.99
N GLU A 262 10.40 -13.85 0.33
CA GLU A 262 9.45 -13.20 1.25
C GLU A 262 9.49 -11.67 1.07
N ARG A 263 10.69 -11.08 1.10
CA ARG A 263 10.86 -9.63 0.93
C ARG A 263 10.48 -9.17 -0.48
N SER A 264 10.83 -9.95 -1.50
CA SER A 264 10.48 -9.64 -2.90
C SER A 264 8.96 -9.65 -3.15
N LEU A 265 8.19 -10.36 -2.34
CA LEU A 265 6.73 -10.46 -2.47
C LEU A 265 5.96 -9.40 -1.66
N ILE A 266 6.62 -8.59 -0.84
CA ILE A 266 5.99 -7.50 -0.06
C ILE A 266 5.30 -6.46 -0.95
N PRO A 267 5.92 -5.94 -2.02
CA PRO A 267 5.29 -4.96 -2.92
C PRO A 267 3.95 -5.42 -3.50
N PHE A 268 3.76 -6.74 -3.59
CA PHE A 268 2.57 -7.37 -4.14
C PHE A 268 1.59 -7.79 -3.04
N GLY A 269 1.96 -7.74 -1.76
CA GLY A 269 1.14 -8.20 -0.65
C GLY A 269 0.87 -9.71 -0.64
N VAL A 270 1.55 -10.49 -1.48
CA VAL A 270 1.36 -11.95 -1.61
C VAL A 270 2.32 -12.76 -0.74
N HIS A 271 3.23 -12.09 -0.04
CA HIS A 271 4.21 -12.73 0.84
C HIS A 271 3.55 -13.58 1.96
N HIS A 272 2.37 -13.19 2.45
CA HIS A 272 1.57 -14.00 3.39
C HIS A 272 1.17 -15.37 2.82
N ALA A 273 0.82 -15.45 1.53
CA ALA A 273 0.51 -16.72 0.89
C ALA A 273 1.76 -17.60 0.70
N PHE A 274 2.94 -16.99 0.57
CA PHE A 274 4.20 -17.68 0.40
C PHE A 274 4.72 -18.32 1.69
N TYR A 275 4.74 -17.59 2.81
CA TYR A 275 5.31 -18.14 4.04
C TYR A 275 4.32 -18.97 4.88
N ALA A 276 3.01 -18.80 4.70
CA ALA A 276 1.99 -19.48 5.51
C ALA A 276 2.15 -21.02 5.55
N PRO A 277 2.44 -21.72 4.43
CA PRO A 277 2.70 -23.16 4.47
C PRO A 277 3.86 -23.53 5.40
N LEU A 278 4.95 -22.76 5.38
CA LEU A 278 6.12 -23.01 6.22
C LEU A 278 5.86 -22.71 7.70
N TRP A 279 5.00 -21.74 8.02
CA TRP A 279 4.74 -21.38 9.42
C TRP A 279 3.68 -22.24 10.09
N TYR A 280 2.70 -22.75 9.33
CA TYR A 280 1.46 -23.31 9.88
C TYR A 280 1.14 -24.74 9.45
N THR A 281 1.91 -25.31 8.53
CA THR A 281 1.71 -26.67 8.00
C THR A 281 3.00 -27.48 8.08
N SER A 282 2.90 -28.79 7.89
CA SER A 282 4.05 -29.72 7.93
C SER A 282 5.15 -29.37 6.92
N ALA A 283 4.88 -28.52 5.92
CA ALA A 283 5.89 -27.99 5.02
C ALA A 283 7.07 -27.30 5.74
N GLY A 284 6.85 -26.68 6.90
CA GLY A 284 7.93 -26.10 7.70
C GLY A 284 8.43 -27.00 8.83
N GLY A 285 8.16 -28.30 8.74
CA GLY A 285 8.45 -29.29 9.77
C GLY A 285 7.20 -29.74 10.51
N SER A 286 7.22 -30.99 10.98
CA SER A 286 6.15 -31.58 11.79
C SER A 286 6.74 -32.33 12.97
N LEU A 287 6.32 -31.97 14.18
CA LEU A 287 6.57 -32.79 15.38
C LEU A 287 5.77 -34.09 15.35
N GLN A 288 4.73 -34.21 14.51
CA GLN A 288 3.91 -35.42 14.39
C GLN A 288 4.73 -36.65 13.98
N GLU A 289 5.84 -36.44 13.27
CA GLU A 289 6.73 -37.51 12.82
C GLU A 289 7.50 -38.17 13.98
N ILE A 290 7.78 -37.43 15.07
CA ILE A 290 8.63 -37.89 16.17
C ILE A 290 7.86 -38.32 17.42
N VAL A 291 6.57 -38.00 17.52
CA VAL A 291 5.71 -38.22 18.70
C VAL A 291 5.83 -39.63 19.28
N ASN A 292 5.73 -40.63 18.41
CA ASN A 292 5.75 -42.04 18.76
C ASN A 292 7.14 -42.67 18.66
N GLN A 293 8.18 -41.86 18.47
CA GLN A 293 9.55 -42.33 18.34
C GLN A 293 10.30 -42.23 19.66
N GLN A 294 11.28 -43.11 19.82
CA GLN A 294 12.15 -43.13 20.98
C GLN A 294 12.97 -41.84 21.09
N VAL A 295 13.16 -41.37 22.33
CA VAL A 295 13.95 -40.18 22.60
C VAL A 295 15.44 -40.50 22.65
N TRP A 296 16.16 -40.09 21.61
CA TRP A 296 17.62 -40.12 21.52
C TRP A 296 18.14 -38.68 21.49
N ILE A 297 19.22 -38.42 22.23
CA ILE A 297 19.80 -37.07 22.34
C ILE A 297 21.27 -37.15 21.98
N ARG A 298 21.70 -36.25 21.08
CA ARG A 298 23.11 -35.98 20.83
C ARG A 298 23.64 -35.02 21.91
N PRO A 299 24.50 -35.47 22.85
CA PRO A 299 25.02 -34.62 23.92
C PRO A 299 25.97 -33.56 23.36
N ASP A 300 25.84 -32.31 23.82
CA ASP A 300 26.67 -31.18 23.38
C ASP A 300 28.16 -31.28 23.85
N PHE A 301 28.48 -32.19 24.79
CA PHE A 301 29.77 -32.23 25.50
C PHE A 301 30.86 -33.07 24.82
N HIS A 302 30.54 -33.90 23.83
CA HIS A 302 31.55 -34.66 23.12
C HIS A 302 32.05 -33.88 21.90
N LEU A 303 33.32 -33.48 21.95
CA LEU A 303 34.08 -32.90 20.82
C LEU A 303 34.06 -33.78 19.55
N SER A 304 33.58 -35.03 19.65
CA SER A 304 33.17 -35.84 18.50
C SER A 304 31.65 -35.82 18.36
N ASP A 305 31.19 -35.12 17.32
CA ASP A 305 29.84 -35.05 16.77
C ASP A 305 29.20 -36.41 16.36
N ASN A 306 29.78 -37.51 16.81
CA ASN A 306 29.57 -38.83 16.26
C ASN A 306 28.73 -39.75 17.15
N TYR A 307 28.24 -39.31 18.32
CA TYR A 307 27.50 -40.20 19.23
C TYR A 307 26.15 -39.65 19.71
N VAL A 308 25.22 -40.56 20.01
CA VAL A 308 23.95 -40.27 20.69
C VAL A 308 23.82 -41.08 21.98
N ALA A 309 23.17 -40.47 22.97
CA ALA A 309 22.87 -41.06 24.26
C ALA A 309 21.36 -41.26 24.42
N ARG A 310 20.98 -42.25 25.21
CA ARG A 310 19.58 -42.54 25.53
C ARG A 310 19.16 -41.74 26.75
N VAL A 311 17.91 -41.29 26.81
CA VAL A 311 17.31 -40.76 28.04
C VAL A 311 17.06 -41.90 29.01
N ILE A 312 17.70 -41.85 30.18
CA ILE A 312 17.57 -42.85 31.25
C ILE A 312 16.79 -42.32 32.45
N GLY A 313 16.46 -41.03 32.47
CA GLY A 313 15.81 -40.40 33.62
C GLY A 313 15.62 -38.90 33.46
N TRP A 314 15.21 -38.22 34.53
CA TRP A 314 15.03 -36.78 34.59
C TRP A 314 15.36 -36.22 35.98
N VAL A 315 15.56 -34.91 36.06
CA VAL A 315 15.80 -34.20 37.32
C VAL A 315 14.54 -33.45 37.73
N ASP A 316 14.11 -33.62 38.97
CA ASP A 316 13.05 -32.84 39.58
C ASP A 316 13.45 -31.35 39.62
N PRO A 317 12.67 -30.45 39.01
CA PRO A 317 12.97 -29.03 39.10
C PRO A 317 12.77 -28.47 40.51
N ASN A 318 11.97 -29.11 41.39
CA ASN A 318 11.60 -28.55 42.69
C ASN A 318 12.57 -28.96 43.81
N ASN A 319 13.12 -30.17 43.77
CA ASN A 319 13.97 -30.71 44.84
C ASN A 319 15.36 -31.18 44.36
N SER A 320 15.68 -31.03 43.07
CA SER A 320 16.93 -31.52 42.44
C SER A 320 17.17 -33.03 42.55
N SER A 321 16.15 -33.82 42.89
CA SER A 321 16.24 -35.29 42.91
C SER A 321 16.32 -35.82 41.49
N MET A 322 17.09 -36.89 41.31
CA MET A 322 17.24 -37.59 40.04
C MET A 322 16.34 -38.82 40.02
N TYR A 323 15.44 -38.89 39.05
CA TYR A 323 14.58 -40.04 38.82
C TYR A 323 15.08 -40.81 37.60
N ILE A 324 15.23 -42.11 37.75
CA ILE A 324 15.71 -43.01 36.69
C ILE A 324 14.55 -43.89 36.24
N ILE A 325 14.41 -44.06 34.93
CA ILE A 325 13.39 -44.92 34.32
C ILE A 325 13.71 -46.37 34.72
N PRO A 326 12.82 -47.08 35.43
CA PRO A 326 13.03 -48.48 35.80
C PRO A 326 13.30 -49.31 34.53
N GLY A 327 14.47 -49.97 34.46
CA GLY A 327 14.94 -50.71 33.28
C GLY A 327 16.03 -50.01 32.45
N ALA A 328 16.33 -48.73 32.69
CA ALA A 328 17.37 -48.04 31.92
C ALA A 328 18.82 -48.43 32.27
N LEU A 329 19.06 -49.09 33.42
CA LEU A 329 20.41 -49.30 33.98
C LEU A 329 20.92 -50.76 33.99
N ASN A 330 20.07 -51.78 33.92
CA ASN A 330 20.49 -53.17 34.16
C ASN A 330 20.32 -54.08 32.94
N GLY A 331 21.42 -54.35 32.25
CA GLY A 331 21.55 -55.40 31.23
C GLY A 331 21.74 -56.81 31.80
N GLN A 332 21.13 -57.13 32.95
CA GLN A 332 21.28 -58.42 33.64
C GLN A 332 19.92 -58.91 34.13
N ASN A 333 19.55 -60.13 33.73
CA ASN A 333 18.33 -60.85 34.10
C ASN A 333 18.27 -61.06 35.62
N GLY A 334 17.24 -60.54 36.30
CA GLY A 334 17.03 -60.83 37.72
C GLY A 334 15.70 -60.31 38.24
N SER A 335 14.83 -61.25 38.63
CA SER A 335 13.53 -61.03 39.27
C SER A 335 13.68 -60.53 40.72
N SER A 336 13.02 -59.43 41.09
CA SER A 336 12.47 -59.28 42.45
C SER A 336 11.55 -58.06 42.62
N THR A 337 10.37 -58.37 43.16
CA THR A 337 9.36 -57.52 43.78
C THR A 337 9.89 -56.76 45.00
N GLY A 338 9.52 -55.48 45.19
CA GLY A 338 9.82 -54.82 46.48
C GLY A 338 9.56 -53.32 46.59
N ASN A 339 8.31 -52.98 46.90
CA ASN A 339 7.86 -52.02 47.94
C ASN A 339 8.21 -50.51 47.93
N THR A 340 7.10 -49.76 48.09
CA THR A 340 6.90 -48.50 48.84
C THR A 340 7.45 -47.20 48.25
N MET A 341 6.55 -46.43 47.62
CA MET A 341 6.71 -44.98 47.47
C MET A 341 5.59 -44.28 48.26
N SER A 342 6.00 -43.49 49.24
CA SER A 342 5.15 -42.73 50.15
C SER A 342 4.29 -41.71 49.40
N LYS A 343 3.00 -41.68 49.76
CA LYS A 343 2.05 -40.62 49.45
C LYS A 343 2.56 -39.32 50.07
N ASP A 344 3.12 -38.41 49.26
CA ASP A 344 2.99 -36.97 49.44
C ASP A 344 3.64 -36.24 48.25
N LEU A 345 2.78 -35.53 47.50
CA LEU A 345 3.01 -34.61 46.36
C LEU A 345 3.97 -34.95 45.20
N ASN A 346 4.81 -35.99 45.27
CA ASN A 346 5.85 -36.30 44.26
C ASN A 346 5.62 -37.62 43.48
N GLY A 347 4.47 -38.28 43.66
CA GLY A 347 4.19 -39.63 43.13
C GLY A 347 3.54 -39.70 41.74
N ALA A 348 3.13 -38.59 41.12
CA ALA A 348 2.35 -38.64 39.89
C ALA A 348 3.19 -39.05 38.67
N LEU A 349 4.43 -38.55 38.54
CA LEU A 349 5.27 -38.84 37.38
C LEU A 349 5.88 -40.24 37.44
N SER A 350 6.30 -40.67 38.63
CA SER A 350 6.74 -42.05 38.84
C SER A 350 5.59 -43.01 38.63
N ALA A 351 4.37 -42.71 39.06
CA ALA A 351 3.19 -43.53 38.77
C ALA A 351 2.78 -43.51 37.29
N TYR A 352 2.90 -42.38 36.59
CA TYR A 352 2.59 -42.26 35.16
C TYR A 352 3.59 -43.04 34.30
N MET A 353 4.89 -42.95 34.64
CA MET A 353 5.97 -43.61 33.92
C MET A 353 6.19 -45.08 34.36
N SER A 354 5.76 -45.48 35.57
CA SER A 354 5.87 -46.87 36.05
C SER A 354 4.66 -47.74 35.75
N LYS A 355 3.48 -47.16 35.45
CA LYS A 355 2.26 -47.96 35.26
C LYS A 355 2.14 -48.62 33.89
N GLU A 356 2.86 -48.19 32.85
CA GLU A 356 2.61 -48.73 31.49
C GLU A 356 3.84 -48.95 30.55
N SER A 357 5.07 -48.52 30.86
CA SER A 357 6.17 -48.64 29.87
C SER A 357 7.37 -49.49 30.32
N THR A 358 7.24 -50.82 30.20
CA THR A 358 8.41 -51.66 29.86
C THR A 358 8.88 -51.43 28.41
N ALA A 359 8.11 -50.66 27.64
CA ALA A 359 8.44 -50.16 26.31
C ALA A 359 9.19 -48.83 26.38
N PHE A 360 10.04 -48.57 25.38
CA PHE A 360 10.89 -47.39 25.29
C PHE A 360 10.12 -46.07 25.34
N LEU A 361 10.64 -45.08 26.07
CA LEU A 361 10.06 -43.73 26.21
C LEU A 361 9.95 -43.04 24.84
N THR A 362 8.71 -42.76 24.40
CA THR A 362 8.46 -41.93 23.22
C THR A 362 8.53 -40.44 23.55
N TRP A 363 8.63 -39.57 22.54
CA TRP A 363 8.52 -38.12 22.75
C TRP A 363 7.19 -37.73 23.40
N LYS A 364 6.09 -38.38 23.02
CA LYS A 364 4.77 -38.19 23.64
C LYS A 364 4.85 -38.47 25.15
N ASP A 365 5.33 -39.64 25.51
CA ASP A 365 5.41 -40.08 26.90
C ASP A 365 6.31 -39.16 27.72
N LEU A 366 7.44 -38.74 27.13
CA LEU A 366 8.37 -37.81 27.76
C LEU A 366 7.72 -36.45 28.02
N VAL A 367 7.05 -35.87 27.02
CA VAL A 367 6.42 -34.55 27.12
C VAL A 367 5.26 -34.60 28.11
N ASP A 368 4.35 -35.55 27.95
CA ASP A 368 3.16 -35.68 28.78
C ASP A 368 3.55 -35.96 30.24
N GLY A 369 4.58 -36.79 30.44
CA GLY A 369 5.20 -36.99 31.75
C GLY A 369 5.78 -35.71 32.34
N LEU A 370 6.76 -35.08 31.69
CA LEU A 370 7.48 -33.92 32.25
C LEU A 370 6.60 -32.68 32.48
N THR A 371 5.48 -32.58 31.76
CA THR A 371 4.57 -31.43 31.79
C THR A 371 3.33 -31.67 32.65
N PHE A 372 3.06 -32.92 33.06
CA PHE A 372 1.92 -33.33 33.88
C PHE A 372 0.54 -32.93 33.31
N LYS A 373 0.41 -32.72 31.99
CA LYS A 373 -0.76 -32.02 31.42
C LYS A 373 -1.34 -32.60 30.12
N GLY A 374 -0.82 -33.72 29.62
CA GLY A 374 -1.21 -34.23 28.29
C GLY A 374 -0.95 -33.18 27.20
N ASN A 375 0.13 -32.41 27.37
CA ASN A 375 0.36 -31.22 26.56
C ASN A 375 0.66 -31.57 25.11
N PHE A 376 1.12 -32.78 24.81
CA PHE A 376 1.35 -33.18 23.42
C PHE A 376 0.03 -33.37 22.68
N ASP A 377 -0.95 -34.04 23.29
CA ASP A 377 -2.29 -34.20 22.72
C ASP A 377 -2.98 -32.83 22.58
N LYS A 378 -2.82 -31.94 23.55
CA LYS A 378 -3.30 -30.54 23.43
C LYS A 378 -2.58 -29.75 22.34
N MET A 379 -1.28 -29.98 22.12
CA MET A 379 -0.57 -29.36 21.00
C MET A 379 -1.09 -29.90 19.67
N ALA A 380 -1.40 -31.19 19.57
CA ALA A 380 -2.02 -31.80 18.40
C ALA A 380 -3.42 -31.22 18.13
N GLU A 381 -4.28 -31.17 19.17
CA GLU A 381 -5.63 -30.61 19.10
C GLU A 381 -5.63 -29.14 18.67
N ASN A 382 -4.68 -28.35 19.18
CA ASN A 382 -4.51 -26.94 18.79
C ASN A 382 -3.76 -26.76 17.45
N GLY A 383 -3.40 -27.86 16.78
CA GLY A 383 -2.68 -27.85 15.50
C GLY A 383 -1.31 -27.17 15.58
N LEU A 384 -0.64 -27.26 16.73
CA LEU A 384 0.67 -26.65 17.02
C LEU A 384 1.87 -27.54 16.66
N LEU A 385 1.62 -28.76 16.20
CA LEU A 385 2.66 -29.71 15.84
C LEU A 385 3.23 -29.50 14.43
N ASP A 386 2.58 -28.67 13.61
CA ASP A 386 2.91 -28.49 12.20
C ASP A 386 3.27 -27.03 11.89
N GLY A 387 4.44 -26.83 11.28
CA GLY A 387 4.93 -25.53 10.83
C GLY A 387 5.90 -24.86 11.81
N SER A 388 6.95 -24.26 11.29
CA SER A 388 8.13 -23.85 12.06
C SER A 388 7.81 -22.91 13.23
N ASN A 389 6.85 -22.00 13.03
CA ASN A 389 6.46 -21.00 14.04
C ASN A 389 5.44 -21.58 15.04
N LYS A 390 4.51 -22.43 14.58
CA LYS A 390 3.58 -23.12 15.49
C LYS A 390 4.30 -24.12 16.40
N ILE A 391 5.27 -24.85 15.86
CA ILE A 391 6.12 -25.74 16.65
C ILE A 391 6.85 -24.95 17.73
N TRP A 392 7.40 -23.77 17.38
CA TRP A 392 8.02 -22.89 18.35
C TRP A 392 7.03 -22.49 19.46
N LEU A 393 5.82 -22.03 19.10
CA LEU A 393 4.78 -21.64 20.07
C LEU A 393 4.31 -22.83 20.93
N GLY A 394 4.16 -24.01 20.33
CA GLY A 394 3.82 -25.26 20.99
C GLY A 394 4.87 -25.63 22.04
N LEU A 395 6.14 -25.70 21.64
CA LEU A 395 7.25 -25.99 22.55
C LEU A 395 7.37 -24.95 23.67
N ASN A 396 7.22 -23.66 23.35
CA ASN A 396 7.28 -22.56 24.32
C ASN A 396 6.12 -22.61 25.33
N GLY A 397 4.91 -22.94 24.88
CA GLY A 397 3.71 -23.10 25.71
C GLY A 397 3.62 -24.45 26.43
N SER A 398 4.38 -25.45 26.01
CA SER A 398 4.32 -26.81 26.55
C SER A 398 4.84 -26.93 27.98
N GLY A 399 5.74 -26.03 28.40
CA GLY A 399 6.48 -26.18 29.65
C GLY A 399 7.59 -27.25 29.63
N ILE A 400 7.91 -27.85 28.48
CA ILE A 400 9.00 -28.83 28.35
C ILE A 400 10.39 -28.19 28.34
N LEU A 401 10.49 -26.95 27.85
CA LEU A 401 11.76 -26.22 27.78
C LEU A 401 12.30 -25.94 29.19
N GLY A 402 13.60 -26.16 29.37
CA GLY A 402 14.28 -26.04 30.67
C GLY A 402 14.19 -27.28 31.56
N LYS A 403 13.43 -28.31 31.19
CA LYS A 403 13.42 -29.60 31.90
C LYS A 403 14.76 -30.32 31.69
N LYS A 404 15.25 -30.99 32.72
CA LYS A 404 16.55 -31.67 32.72
C LYS A 404 16.37 -33.19 32.62
N LEU A 405 17.07 -33.79 31.68
CA LEU A 405 17.10 -35.21 31.37
C LEU A 405 18.42 -35.82 31.85
N LEU A 406 18.36 -37.06 32.30
CA LEU A 406 19.54 -37.87 32.59
C LEU A 406 19.83 -38.72 31.36
N LEU A 407 21.05 -38.64 30.86
CA LEU A 407 21.51 -39.39 29.70
C LEU A 407 22.29 -40.63 30.12
N SER A 408 22.32 -41.64 29.25
CA SER A 408 23.00 -42.91 29.48
C SER A 408 24.51 -42.78 29.69
N ASP A 409 25.12 -41.67 29.25
CA ASP A 409 26.53 -41.33 29.47
C ASP A 409 26.81 -40.74 30.86
N GLY A 410 25.78 -40.56 31.69
CA GLY A 410 25.87 -39.97 33.02
C GLY A 410 25.72 -38.44 33.06
N ASN A 411 25.59 -37.78 31.90
CA ASN A 411 25.45 -36.33 31.84
C ASN A 411 23.98 -35.89 32.00
N VAL A 412 23.78 -34.68 32.52
CA VAL A 412 22.47 -34.03 32.58
C VAL A 412 22.29 -33.13 31.36
N TYR A 413 21.24 -33.37 30.58
CA TYR A 413 20.91 -32.59 29.39
C TYR A 413 19.67 -31.72 29.63
N THR A 414 19.74 -30.43 29.30
CA THR A 414 18.58 -29.52 29.44
C THR A 414 17.85 -29.41 28.11
N ILE A 415 16.53 -29.68 28.09
CA ILE A 415 15.71 -29.54 26.89
C ILE A 415 15.63 -28.06 26.51
N THR A 416 16.00 -27.76 25.27
CA THR A 416 16.01 -26.43 24.68
C THR A 416 15.39 -26.47 23.29
N PHE A 417 15.24 -25.34 22.61
CA PHE A 417 14.77 -25.34 21.21
C PHE A 417 15.72 -26.13 20.27
N LYS A 418 17.03 -26.10 20.54
CA LYS A 418 18.05 -26.85 19.79
C LYS A 418 17.86 -28.38 19.88
N THR A 419 17.24 -28.86 20.96
CA THR A 419 16.98 -30.30 21.16
C THR A 419 16.13 -30.87 20.02
N PHE A 420 15.10 -30.14 19.61
CA PHE A 420 14.23 -30.54 18.50
C PHE A 420 14.88 -30.27 17.14
N ALA A 421 15.75 -29.26 17.04
CA ALA A 421 16.42 -28.88 15.80
C ALA A 421 17.52 -29.84 15.34
N ASN A 422 18.35 -30.32 16.27
CA ASN A 422 19.61 -30.97 15.91
C ASN A 422 19.88 -32.29 16.63
N THR A 423 19.14 -32.62 17.70
CA THR A 423 19.55 -33.72 18.59
C THR A 423 18.66 -34.94 18.57
N THR A 424 17.60 -34.96 17.76
CA THR A 424 16.64 -36.07 17.71
C THR A 424 16.80 -36.93 16.45
N PRO A 425 17.45 -38.11 16.51
CA PRO A 425 17.43 -39.10 15.45
C PRO A 425 16.22 -40.06 15.44
N ILE A 426 15.68 -40.38 14.26
CA ILE A 426 14.86 -41.57 13.97
C ILE A 426 15.76 -42.83 14.06
N ALA A 427 15.27 -43.86 14.74
CA ALA A 427 15.87 -45.19 14.75
C ALA A 427 15.99 -45.81 13.34
N TRP A 428 17.14 -46.42 13.04
CA TRP A 428 17.46 -47.40 11.98
C TRP A 428 16.52 -47.42 10.76
N SER A 429 17.02 -46.90 9.65
CA SER A 429 16.30 -46.81 8.38
C SER A 429 15.66 -48.12 7.94
N LYS A 430 14.33 -48.17 7.88
CA LYS A 430 13.54 -49.27 7.29
C LYS A 430 14.04 -50.68 7.69
N GLY A 431 13.53 -51.22 8.81
CA GLY A 431 13.44 -52.67 8.99
C GLY A 431 14.07 -53.31 10.22
N ALA A 432 14.59 -52.56 11.20
CA ALA A 432 15.19 -53.17 12.39
C ALA A 432 14.32 -52.99 13.64
N GLN A 433 13.39 -53.92 13.87
CA GLN A 433 12.94 -54.25 15.22
C GLN A 433 14.10 -54.92 15.97
N ALA A 434 15.06 -54.14 16.50
CA ALA A 434 15.93 -54.63 17.57
C ALA A 434 15.27 -54.28 18.91
N VAL A 435 14.13 -54.93 19.17
CA VAL A 435 13.52 -54.98 20.49
C VAL A 435 14.43 -55.84 21.35
N LEU A 436 15.26 -55.22 22.19
CA LEU A 436 15.78 -55.89 23.36
C LEU A 436 14.78 -55.63 24.49
N PRO A 437 14.06 -56.66 25.00
CA PRO A 437 13.17 -56.51 26.14
C PRO A 437 13.99 -56.10 27.37
N LEU A 438 13.51 -55.10 28.12
CA LEU A 438 14.06 -54.70 29.41
C LEU A 438 13.05 -55.04 30.51
N ASN A 439 13.48 -55.93 31.38
CA ASN A 439 12.71 -56.53 32.47
C ASN A 439 12.70 -55.56 33.66
N ALA A 440 11.58 -55.49 34.38
CA ALA A 440 11.36 -54.57 35.49
C ALA A 440 12.23 -54.89 36.72
N SER A 441 13.20 -54.02 37.02
CA SER A 441 13.82 -53.91 38.34
C SER A 441 14.13 -52.43 38.62
N SER A 442 13.44 -51.85 39.61
CA SER A 442 13.55 -50.45 40.02
C SER A 442 14.50 -50.28 41.20
N THR A 443 15.49 -49.41 41.08
CA THR A 443 16.19 -48.84 42.23
C THR A 443 16.24 -47.32 42.05
N ILE A 444 15.61 -46.59 42.97
CA ILE A 444 15.63 -45.13 43.00
C ILE A 444 17.00 -44.72 43.54
N VAL A 445 17.79 -44.01 42.74
CA VAL A 445 19.11 -43.53 43.16
C VAL A 445 19.02 -42.05 43.50
N ASN A 446 18.76 -41.75 44.77
CA ASN A 446 18.60 -40.38 45.28
C ASN A 446 19.93 -39.63 45.49
N ASN A 447 21.07 -40.17 45.04
CA ASN A 447 22.38 -39.64 45.39
C ASN A 447 23.32 -39.50 44.17
N PRO A 448 23.85 -38.29 43.88
CA PRO A 448 24.82 -38.09 42.79
C PRO A 448 26.08 -38.96 42.91
N THR A 449 26.50 -39.35 44.12
CA THR A 449 27.61 -40.30 44.29
C THR A 449 27.26 -41.73 43.86
N ALA A 450 26.00 -42.14 43.98
CA ALA A 450 25.54 -43.44 43.52
C ALA A 450 25.29 -43.48 42.00
N LEU A 451 24.94 -42.35 41.38
CA LEU A 451 24.97 -42.22 39.92
C LEU A 451 26.41 -42.34 39.40
N ALA A 452 27.36 -41.57 39.96
CA ALA A 452 28.77 -41.66 39.59
C ALA A 452 29.36 -43.06 39.82
N ALA A 453 28.96 -43.75 40.90
CA ALA A 453 29.33 -45.14 41.16
C ALA A 453 28.70 -46.11 40.16
N ALA A 454 27.44 -45.91 39.75
CA ALA A 454 26.81 -46.69 38.67
C ALA A 454 27.46 -46.45 37.30
N THR A 455 27.97 -45.24 37.05
CA THR A 455 28.71 -44.89 35.83
C THR A 455 30.16 -45.42 35.85
N GLN A 456 30.84 -45.43 37.00
CA GLN A 456 32.24 -45.88 37.15
C GLN A 456 32.41 -47.37 37.47
N SER A 457 31.43 -48.03 38.09
CA SER A 457 31.51 -49.45 38.49
C SER A 457 31.35 -50.43 37.31
N ASN A 458 31.09 -49.93 36.09
CA ASN A 458 30.95 -50.72 34.87
C ASN A 458 32.18 -50.60 33.95
N ASN A 459 33.39 -50.67 34.51
CA ASN A 459 34.65 -50.81 33.74
C ASN A 459 34.74 -52.11 32.92
N ASN A 460 33.70 -52.97 32.95
CA ASN A 460 33.46 -54.07 32.00
C ASN A 460 32.41 -53.68 30.94
N THR A 461 32.84 -52.91 29.94
CA THR A 461 32.53 -53.07 28.50
C THR A 461 31.11 -53.39 27.97
N ASN A 462 29.97 -53.13 28.62
CA ASN A 462 28.68 -53.39 27.93
C ASN A 462 27.42 -52.53 28.20
N ASN A 463 27.36 -51.63 29.20
CA ASN A 463 26.07 -51.03 29.61
C ASN A 463 25.94 -49.49 29.57
N ILE A 464 26.93 -48.76 29.04
CA ILE A 464 26.83 -47.31 28.73
C ILE A 464 27.05 -47.14 27.23
N LYS A 465 25.99 -47.36 26.44
CA LYS A 465 26.09 -47.34 24.97
C LYS A 465 25.91 -45.92 24.44
N LEU A 466 27.02 -45.25 24.18
CA LEU A 466 27.07 -44.21 23.14
C LEU A 466 26.95 -44.91 21.79
N TYR A 467 25.97 -44.51 20.98
CA TYR A 467 25.76 -45.12 19.66
C TYR A 467 26.27 -44.20 18.56
N PRO A 468 26.97 -44.70 17.53
CA PRO A 468 27.42 -43.86 16.43
C PRO A 468 26.22 -43.24 15.69
N VAL A 469 26.23 -41.91 15.51
CA VAL A 469 25.17 -41.11 14.85
C VAL A 469 24.83 -41.66 13.47
N ASN A 470 25.81 -42.19 12.74
CA ASN A 470 25.64 -42.77 11.40
C ASN A 470 24.67 -43.97 11.38
N SER A 471 24.35 -44.55 12.54
CA SER A 471 23.37 -45.63 12.70
C SER A 471 21.92 -45.13 12.76
N PHE A 472 21.73 -43.81 12.84
CA PHE A 472 20.43 -43.17 12.95
C PHE A 472 20.15 -42.27 11.74
N ARG A 473 18.88 -41.99 11.48
CA ARG A 473 18.46 -40.92 10.58
C ARG A 473 18.07 -39.71 11.42
N VAL A 474 18.21 -38.49 10.92
CA VAL A 474 17.66 -37.32 11.63
C VAL A 474 16.13 -37.42 11.64
N ALA A 475 15.50 -37.19 12.78
CA ALA A 475 14.09 -37.52 12.94
C ALA A 475 13.15 -36.67 12.10
N VAL A 476 13.56 -35.43 11.87
CA VAL A 476 12.97 -34.54 10.88
C VAL A 476 14.14 -33.75 10.29
N GLU A 477 14.60 -34.14 9.10
CA GLU A 477 15.68 -33.44 8.35
C GLU A 477 15.20 -32.03 7.95
N SER A 478 15.08 -31.09 8.89
CA SER A 478 14.78 -29.64 8.72
C SER A 478 14.04 -28.99 9.91
N LEU A 479 13.72 -29.69 11.01
CA LEU A 479 12.88 -29.12 12.08
C LEU A 479 13.61 -28.08 12.93
N ASN A 480 13.90 -26.89 12.39
CA ASN A 480 14.45 -25.80 13.18
C ASN A 480 13.29 -24.87 13.62
N PRO A 481 12.85 -24.90 14.91
CA PRO A 481 11.79 -24.04 15.38
C PRO A 481 12.10 -22.57 15.08
N ALA A 482 11.15 -21.84 14.51
CA ALA A 482 11.29 -20.44 14.12
C ALA A 482 12.34 -20.12 13.01
N GLN A 483 12.79 -21.12 12.25
CA GLN A 483 13.74 -20.93 11.14
C GLN A 483 13.35 -19.85 10.12
N TYR A 484 12.05 -19.76 9.82
CA TYR A 484 11.48 -18.83 8.84
C TYR A 484 10.89 -17.55 9.48
N SER A 485 11.18 -17.28 10.76
CA SER A 485 10.78 -16.05 11.46
C SER A 485 11.96 -15.29 12.03
N GLN A 486 12.96 -15.98 12.58
CA GLN A 486 14.09 -15.38 13.28
C GLN A 486 14.95 -14.41 12.47
N GLY A 487 15.00 -14.57 11.15
CA GLY A 487 15.76 -13.69 10.27
C GLY A 487 15.19 -12.27 10.19
N LYS A 488 13.95 -12.06 10.64
CA LYS A 488 13.30 -10.74 10.67
C LYS A 488 13.96 -9.78 11.66
N PHE A 489 14.34 -10.27 12.85
CA PHE A 489 14.78 -9.41 13.94
C PHE A 489 16.03 -8.57 13.62
N PRO A 490 17.17 -9.13 13.15
CA PRO A 490 18.41 -8.35 13.04
C PRO A 490 18.29 -7.14 12.11
N PHE A 491 17.71 -7.32 10.92
CA PHE A 491 17.56 -6.21 9.98
C PHE A 491 16.41 -5.27 10.35
N MET A 492 15.32 -5.73 10.99
CA MET A 492 14.24 -4.82 11.39
C MET A 492 14.62 -3.96 12.61
N LEU A 493 15.34 -4.53 13.57
CA LEU A 493 15.76 -3.82 14.79
C LEU A 493 16.96 -2.91 14.59
N PHE A 494 17.85 -3.24 13.66
CA PHE A 494 19.11 -2.51 13.48
C PHE A 494 19.31 -2.03 12.04
N GLY A 495 19.05 -2.89 11.04
CA GLY A 495 19.24 -2.56 9.62
C GLY A 495 18.32 -1.44 9.11
N ILE A 496 17.02 -1.52 9.37
CA ILE A 496 16.01 -0.53 8.96
C ILE A 496 16.22 0.81 9.69
N PRO A 497 16.42 0.85 11.03
CA PRO A 497 16.81 2.08 11.70
C PRO A 497 18.09 2.69 11.12
N ALA A 498 19.13 1.89 10.85
CA ALA A 498 20.36 2.35 10.22
C ALA A 498 20.13 2.92 8.81
N ALA A 499 19.32 2.26 7.98
CA ALA A 499 18.91 2.76 6.68
C ALA A 499 18.08 4.06 6.77
N GLY A 500 17.21 4.16 7.78
CA GLY A 500 16.43 5.36 8.05
C GLY A 500 17.31 6.55 8.42
N VAL A 501 18.28 6.36 9.32
CA VAL A 501 19.28 7.39 9.64
C VAL A 501 20.09 7.77 8.40
N ALA A 502 20.49 6.79 7.57
CA ALA A 502 21.18 7.06 6.31
C ALA A 502 20.34 7.92 5.35
N MET A 503 19.05 7.62 5.19
CA MET A 503 18.10 8.41 4.38
C MET A 503 17.94 9.84 4.92
N ILE A 504 17.82 10.00 6.24
CA ILE A 504 17.70 11.31 6.91
C ILE A 504 18.98 12.13 6.73
N LEU A 505 20.16 11.54 6.96
CA LEU A 505 21.44 12.24 6.82
C LEU A 505 21.81 12.54 5.36
N ALA A 506 21.32 11.73 4.43
CA ALA A 506 21.45 11.98 3.00
C ALA A 506 20.59 13.18 2.53
N ALA A 507 19.55 13.57 3.28
CA ALA A 507 18.74 14.75 2.99
C ALA A 507 19.51 16.08 3.17
N PRO A 508 19.22 17.12 2.36
CA PRO A 508 19.73 18.47 2.56
C PRO A 508 19.45 18.96 3.99
N LYS A 509 20.40 19.69 4.58
CA LYS A 509 20.36 20.07 6.02
C LYS A 509 19.04 20.75 6.41
N ASP A 510 18.49 21.58 5.54
CA ASP A 510 17.23 22.31 5.68
C ASP A 510 15.98 21.40 5.69
N ARG A 511 16.05 20.22 5.06
CA ARG A 511 14.93 19.26 4.94
C ARG A 511 15.05 18.05 5.84
N ARG A 512 16.13 17.93 6.63
CA ARG A 512 16.35 16.77 7.52
C ARG A 512 15.26 16.60 8.56
N LYS A 513 14.70 17.70 9.10
CA LYS A 513 13.59 17.62 10.07
C LYS A 513 12.38 16.92 9.48
N GLU A 514 12.11 17.16 8.21
CA GLU A 514 10.97 16.60 7.51
C GLU A 514 11.25 15.20 6.94
N ALA A 515 12.49 14.92 6.54
CA ALA A 515 12.93 13.54 6.33
C ALA A 515 12.81 12.71 7.62
N ALA A 516 13.20 13.28 8.76
CA ALA A 516 13.16 12.63 10.06
C ALA A 516 11.73 12.38 10.54
N SER A 517 10.78 13.29 10.29
CA SER A 517 9.38 13.05 10.63
C SER A 517 8.77 11.89 9.84
N ILE A 518 9.08 11.78 8.55
CA ILE A 518 8.51 10.74 7.67
C ILE A 518 9.26 9.41 7.84
N VAL A 519 10.58 9.40 7.61
CA VAL A 519 11.40 8.19 7.63
C VAL A 519 11.62 7.71 9.05
N GLY A 520 11.81 8.62 10.00
CA GLY A 520 11.99 8.27 11.41
C GLY A 520 10.76 7.63 12.01
N SER A 521 9.55 8.14 11.72
CA SER A 521 8.30 7.51 12.20
C SER A 521 8.08 6.13 11.56
N ALA A 522 8.32 5.98 10.26
CA ALA A 522 8.22 4.71 9.56
C ALA A 522 9.24 3.67 10.07
N ALA A 523 10.50 4.07 10.27
CA ALA A 523 11.54 3.21 10.81
C ALA A 523 11.26 2.84 12.28
N PHE A 524 10.80 3.78 13.10
CA PHE A 524 10.42 3.52 14.49
C PHE A 524 9.23 2.55 14.59
N THR A 525 8.25 2.69 13.69
CA THR A 525 7.14 1.74 13.57
C THR A 525 7.64 0.34 13.26
N SER A 526 8.50 0.21 12.26
CA SER A 526 9.09 -1.07 11.87
C SER A 526 9.91 -1.67 13.01
N PHE A 527 10.66 -0.86 13.74
CA PHE A 527 11.41 -1.29 14.92
C PHE A 527 10.46 -1.83 16.01
N LEU A 528 9.44 -1.05 16.37
CA LEU A 528 8.59 -1.35 17.52
C LEU A 528 7.60 -2.49 17.25
N THR A 529 7.06 -2.56 16.02
CA THR A 529 5.94 -3.45 15.64
C THR A 529 6.30 -4.48 14.57
N GLY A 530 7.46 -4.37 13.92
CA GLY A 530 7.90 -5.32 12.88
C GLY A 530 7.25 -5.10 11.51
N ILE A 531 6.40 -4.07 11.35
CA ILE A 531 5.76 -3.72 10.07
C ILE A 531 6.74 -2.88 9.25
N THR A 532 7.24 -3.44 8.16
CA THR A 532 8.30 -2.81 7.35
C THR A 532 7.76 -1.95 6.23
N GLU A 533 6.51 -2.15 5.83
CA GLU A 533 5.86 -1.53 4.68
C GLU A 533 5.93 0.01 4.71
N PRO A 534 5.62 0.69 5.84
CA PRO A 534 5.74 2.15 5.91
C PRO A 534 7.14 2.65 5.57
N PHE A 535 8.18 1.89 5.93
CA PHE A 535 9.56 2.23 5.65
C PHE A 535 9.97 1.84 4.23
N GLU A 536 9.72 0.60 3.83
CA GLU A 536 10.12 0.05 2.52
C GLU A 536 9.49 0.82 1.35
N PHE A 537 8.23 1.24 1.51
CA PHE A 537 7.51 2.00 0.49
C PHE A 537 8.04 3.44 0.32
N THR A 538 8.84 3.96 1.25
CA THR A 538 9.52 5.27 1.10
C THR A 538 10.63 5.28 0.05
N PHE A 539 11.10 4.11 -0.42
CA PHE A 539 12.13 4.04 -1.45
C PHE A 539 11.87 2.98 -2.52
N LEU A 540 11.04 1.96 -2.26
CA LEU A 540 10.70 0.91 -3.22
C LEU A 540 10.26 1.48 -4.58
N PHE A 541 9.32 2.43 -4.58
CA PHE A 541 8.77 2.99 -5.83
C PHE A 541 9.71 4.00 -6.49
N LEU A 542 10.67 4.54 -5.74
CA LEU A 542 11.65 5.51 -6.21
C LEU A 542 12.87 4.81 -6.81
N ALA A 543 13.29 3.70 -6.20
CA ALA A 543 14.43 2.89 -6.56
C ALA A 543 14.13 1.40 -6.31
N PRO A 544 13.38 0.73 -7.21
CA PRO A 544 13.10 -0.71 -7.06
C PRO A 544 14.38 -1.55 -6.94
N TRP A 545 15.46 -1.15 -7.62
CA TRP A 545 16.75 -1.83 -7.55
C TRP A 545 17.41 -1.72 -6.16
N LEU A 546 17.19 -0.63 -5.41
CA LEU A 546 17.68 -0.50 -4.03
C LEU A 546 16.93 -1.48 -3.12
N PHE A 547 15.64 -1.70 -3.39
CA PHE A 547 14.84 -2.69 -2.68
C PHE A 547 15.26 -4.13 -3.03
N TYR A 548 15.12 -4.55 -4.30
CA TYR A 548 15.37 -5.94 -4.70
C TYR A 548 16.86 -6.32 -4.71
N GLY A 549 17.74 -5.37 -4.97
CA GLY A 549 19.18 -5.61 -5.12
C GLY A 549 19.98 -5.44 -3.83
N VAL A 550 19.48 -4.68 -2.85
CA VAL A 550 20.20 -4.40 -1.60
C VAL A 550 19.37 -4.81 -0.41
N HIS A 551 18.22 -4.17 -0.17
CA HIS A 551 17.42 -4.43 1.04
C HIS A 551 16.96 -5.88 1.15
N ALA A 552 16.40 -6.45 0.08
CA ALA A 552 15.95 -7.85 0.05
C ALA A 552 17.11 -8.83 0.21
N VAL A 553 18.29 -8.50 -0.32
CA VAL A 553 19.51 -9.33 -0.18
C VAL A 553 20.04 -9.30 1.24
N LEU A 554 20.16 -8.13 1.85
CA LEU A 554 20.63 -7.99 3.23
C LEU A 554 19.66 -8.63 4.23
N ALA A 555 18.35 -8.52 3.98
CA ALA A 555 17.34 -9.25 4.74
C ALA A 555 17.50 -10.78 4.56
N ALA A 556 17.72 -11.27 3.35
CA ALA A 556 18.01 -12.69 3.10
C ALA A 556 19.26 -13.18 3.84
N VAL A 557 20.32 -12.36 3.88
CA VAL A 557 21.53 -12.65 4.67
C VAL A 557 21.22 -12.70 6.16
N SER A 558 20.32 -11.86 6.68
CA SER A 558 19.85 -11.93 8.07
C SER A 558 19.21 -13.29 8.39
N PHE A 559 18.30 -13.78 7.53
CA PHE A 559 17.72 -15.13 7.65
C PHE A 559 18.78 -16.23 7.60
N TRP A 560 19.75 -16.09 6.71
CA TRP A 560 20.82 -17.06 6.54
C TRP A 560 21.72 -17.16 7.77
N LEU A 561 22.21 -16.01 8.27
CA LEU A 561 23.10 -15.93 9.43
C LEU A 561 22.43 -16.45 10.70
N MET A 562 21.19 -16.02 10.95
CA MET A 562 20.42 -16.49 12.11
C MET A 562 20.23 -18.01 12.07
N ASN A 563 20.01 -18.59 10.89
CA ASN A 563 19.86 -20.03 10.75
C ASN A 563 21.18 -20.80 10.95
N ILE A 564 22.27 -20.38 10.29
CA ILE A 564 23.57 -21.06 10.44
C ILE A 564 24.07 -21.00 11.89
N LEU A 565 23.86 -19.87 12.56
CA LEU A 565 24.30 -19.67 13.94
C LEU A 565 23.37 -20.32 14.98
N GLY A 566 22.31 -21.02 14.52
CA GLY A 566 21.43 -21.81 15.38
C GLY A 566 20.54 -20.95 16.28
N ALA A 567 20.09 -19.80 15.81
CA ALA A 567 19.02 -19.08 16.49
C ALA A 567 17.71 -19.87 16.45
N ASN A 568 16.82 -19.57 17.40
CA ASN A 568 15.47 -20.13 17.50
C ASN A 568 14.51 -19.07 18.06
N VAL A 569 14.45 -17.89 17.43
CA VAL A 569 13.61 -16.77 17.92
C VAL A 569 12.26 -16.77 17.20
N GLY A 570 11.22 -17.18 17.91
CA GLY A 570 9.83 -17.16 17.44
C GLY A 570 9.22 -15.77 17.45
N GLN A 571 7.99 -15.67 16.94
CA GLN A 571 7.21 -14.44 16.96
C GLN A 571 5.72 -14.77 16.91
N THR A 572 4.87 -13.87 17.40
CA THR A 572 3.41 -13.97 17.14
C THR A 572 2.97 -13.02 16.05
N PHE A 573 3.66 -11.89 15.89
CA PHE A 573 3.28 -10.86 14.92
C PHE A 573 4.26 -10.73 13.75
N SER A 574 5.35 -9.96 13.89
CA SER A 574 6.13 -9.53 12.71
C SER A 574 7.65 -9.39 12.95
N GLY A 575 8.18 -9.90 14.06
CA GLY A 575 9.63 -9.90 14.32
C GLY A 575 10.11 -8.55 14.85
N SER A 576 9.26 -7.97 15.70
CA SER A 576 9.40 -6.62 16.26
C SER A 576 10.28 -6.55 17.50
N PHE A 577 10.52 -5.34 18.01
CA PHE A 577 11.17 -5.17 19.32
C PHE A 577 10.32 -5.79 20.44
N ILE A 578 8.99 -5.64 20.35
CA ILE A 578 8.05 -6.27 21.30
C ILE A 578 8.18 -7.80 21.23
N ASP A 579 8.14 -8.38 20.02
CA ASP A 579 8.31 -9.82 19.81
C ASP A 579 9.69 -10.29 20.30
N PHE A 580 10.74 -9.50 20.08
CA PHE A 580 12.11 -9.85 20.49
C PHE A 580 12.22 -9.95 22.01
N ILE A 581 11.64 -9.00 22.74
CA ILE A 581 11.62 -9.04 24.20
C ILE A 581 10.82 -10.26 24.67
N LEU A 582 9.61 -10.48 24.14
CA LEU A 582 8.70 -11.51 24.64
C LEU A 582 9.06 -12.94 24.23
N TYR A 583 9.53 -13.13 23.00
CA TYR A 583 9.76 -14.42 22.37
C TYR A 583 11.24 -14.71 22.06
N GLY A 584 12.14 -13.78 22.38
CA GLY A 584 13.58 -13.99 22.35
C GLY A 584 14.22 -13.83 23.73
N ALA A 585 14.27 -12.60 24.22
CA ALA A 585 15.00 -12.23 25.43
C ALA A 585 14.41 -12.88 26.70
N LEU A 586 13.08 -12.94 26.84
CA LEU A 586 12.45 -13.61 27.99
C LEU A 586 12.70 -15.14 28.00
N PRO A 587 12.51 -15.89 26.89
CA PRO A 587 12.92 -17.29 26.81
C PRO A 587 14.40 -17.53 27.16
N ASP A 588 15.32 -16.68 26.68
CA ASP A 588 16.74 -16.79 27.03
C ASP A 588 17.02 -16.44 28.48
N GLY A 589 16.31 -15.46 29.05
CA GLY A 589 16.35 -15.17 30.49
C GLY A 589 15.90 -16.36 31.35
N ARG A 590 15.02 -17.22 30.81
CA ARG A 590 14.62 -18.50 31.40
C ARG A 590 15.55 -19.67 31.05
N ARG A 591 16.67 -19.41 30.36
CA ARG A 591 17.67 -20.38 29.89
C ARG A 591 17.13 -21.43 28.90
N TRP A 592 16.16 -21.05 28.07
CA TRP A 592 15.61 -21.93 27.01
C TRP A 592 16.47 -21.97 25.73
N LEU A 593 17.55 -21.17 25.70
CA LEU A 593 18.56 -21.09 24.62
C LEU A 593 17.94 -20.91 23.22
N ALA A 594 17.07 -19.91 23.09
CA ALA A 594 16.62 -19.38 21.81
C ALA A 594 17.75 -18.66 21.05
N ASN A 595 18.89 -18.39 21.71
CA ASN A 595 20.06 -17.67 21.18
C ASN A 595 19.69 -16.27 20.65
N SER A 596 18.76 -15.61 21.34
CA SER A 596 18.30 -14.25 21.07
C SER A 596 19.43 -13.22 21.16
N TYR A 597 20.52 -13.51 21.89
CA TYR A 597 21.73 -12.67 21.89
C TYR A 597 22.38 -12.52 20.51
N LEU A 598 22.13 -13.44 19.56
CA LEU A 598 22.59 -13.32 18.18
C LEU A 598 21.90 -12.19 17.43
N VAL A 599 20.67 -11.83 17.83
CA VAL A 599 19.89 -10.74 17.20
C VAL A 599 20.63 -9.40 17.27
N PRO A 600 21.06 -8.89 18.44
CA PRO A 600 21.83 -7.65 18.50
C PRO A 600 23.23 -7.78 17.87
N ILE A 601 23.89 -8.94 17.94
CA ILE A 601 25.23 -9.14 17.34
C ILE A 601 25.16 -9.02 15.82
N ILE A 602 24.29 -9.81 15.18
CA ILE A 602 24.08 -9.78 13.72
C ILE A 602 23.45 -8.45 13.32
N GLY A 603 22.56 -7.92 14.15
CA GLY A 603 21.88 -6.65 13.93
C GLY A 603 22.86 -5.48 13.85
N LEU A 604 23.78 -5.36 14.80
CA LEU A 604 24.82 -4.32 14.77
C LEU A 604 25.75 -4.48 13.57
N PHE A 605 26.12 -5.71 13.22
CA PHE A 605 26.88 -5.98 11.99
C PHE A 605 26.11 -5.53 10.74
N LEU A 606 24.83 -5.86 10.63
CA LEU A 606 23.98 -5.40 9.54
C LEU A 606 23.80 -3.88 9.55
N ALA A 607 23.63 -3.22 10.69
CA ALA A 607 23.57 -1.76 10.76
C ALA A 607 24.83 -1.10 10.20
N ALA A 608 26.01 -1.66 10.50
CA ALA A 608 27.28 -1.22 9.95
C ALA A 608 27.39 -1.40 8.43
N ILE A 609 26.58 -2.25 7.82
CA ILE A 609 26.48 -2.43 6.36
C ILE A 609 25.36 -1.56 5.77
N TYR A 610 24.17 -1.59 6.36
CA TYR A 610 22.97 -0.87 5.91
C TYR A 610 23.21 0.63 5.86
N PHE A 611 23.78 1.22 6.92
CA PHE A 611 24.01 2.67 6.99
C PHE A 611 24.90 3.18 5.84
N PRO A 612 26.16 2.73 5.68
CA PRO A 612 27.03 3.24 4.62
C PRO A 612 26.51 2.87 3.23
N THR A 613 25.91 1.68 3.06
CA THR A 613 25.38 1.25 1.77
C THR A 613 24.23 2.14 1.31
N PHE A 614 23.22 2.35 2.15
CA PHE A 614 22.11 3.26 1.81
C PHE A 614 22.61 4.68 1.60
N TYR A 615 23.43 5.20 2.51
CA TYR A 615 23.93 6.57 2.41
C TYR A 615 24.72 6.80 1.11
N PHE A 616 25.62 5.87 0.77
CA PHE A 616 26.41 5.90 -0.45
C PHE A 616 25.52 5.82 -1.69
N LEU A 617 24.63 4.83 -1.78
CA LEU A 617 23.80 4.63 -2.96
C LEU A 617 22.81 5.79 -3.18
N ILE A 618 22.22 6.33 -2.12
CA ILE A 618 21.32 7.48 -2.21
C ILE A 618 22.10 8.72 -2.69
N LYS A 619 23.32 8.96 -2.19
CA LYS A 619 24.16 10.08 -2.65
C LYS A 619 24.70 9.89 -4.06
N HIS A 620 25.26 8.74 -4.36
CA HIS A 620 25.91 8.42 -5.63
C HIS A 620 24.92 8.44 -6.79
N PHE A 621 23.74 7.82 -6.64
CA PHE A 621 22.71 7.80 -7.68
C PHE A 621 21.70 8.95 -7.58
N ASN A 622 21.94 9.90 -6.68
CA ASN A 622 21.05 11.02 -6.37
C ASN A 622 19.57 10.60 -6.25
N LEU A 623 19.32 9.57 -5.44
CA LEU A 623 17.98 9.02 -5.25
C LEU A 623 17.11 10.05 -4.54
N ALA A 624 15.92 10.27 -5.10
CA ALA A 624 14.90 11.13 -4.51
C ALA A 624 14.23 10.37 -3.36
N THR A 625 14.88 10.23 -2.21
CA THR A 625 14.29 9.76 -0.95
C THR A 625 13.57 10.91 -0.23
N PRO A 626 12.69 10.66 0.76
CA PRO A 626 12.08 11.72 1.56
C PRO A 626 13.14 12.73 2.08
N GLY A 627 12.86 14.02 1.92
CA GLY A 627 13.80 15.12 2.16
C GLY A 627 14.73 15.47 1.00
N ARG A 628 15.07 14.55 0.07
CA ARG A 628 15.95 14.80 -1.12
C ARG A 628 15.20 15.15 -2.41
N GLY A 629 13.97 15.65 -2.30
CA GLY A 629 13.07 15.75 -3.44
C GLY A 629 12.26 14.46 -3.69
N GLY A 630 12.48 13.40 -2.90
CA GLY A 630 11.59 12.23 -2.75
C GLY A 630 10.44 12.46 -1.80
N LYS A 631 9.93 13.66 -1.83
CA LYS A 631 8.87 14.14 -0.97
C LYS A 631 7.63 13.96 -1.84
N LEU A 632 6.60 13.25 -1.38
CA LEU A 632 5.27 13.29 -1.99
C LEU A 632 4.73 14.70 -1.80
N ILE A 633 5.24 15.58 -2.64
CA ILE A 633 4.78 16.92 -2.75
C ILE A 633 3.83 16.87 -3.92
N THR A 634 2.55 17.08 -3.68
CA THR A 634 1.66 17.43 -4.78
C THR A 634 2.31 18.61 -5.51
N LYS A 635 2.29 18.68 -6.85
CA LYS A 635 2.87 19.81 -7.61
C LYS A 635 2.49 21.17 -6.99
N LYS A 636 1.30 21.21 -6.38
CA LYS A 636 0.69 22.23 -5.54
C LYS A 636 1.46 22.60 -4.26
N GLU A 637 1.86 21.64 -3.42
CA GLU A 637 2.68 21.86 -2.21
C GLU A 637 4.14 22.24 -2.53
N TYR A 638 4.66 21.90 -3.71
CA TYR A 638 6.04 22.25 -4.12
C TYR A 638 6.06 23.71 -4.54
N LEU A 639 5.06 24.11 -5.32
CA LEU A 639 4.86 25.49 -5.71
C LEU A 639 4.47 26.35 -4.50
N ALA A 640 3.67 25.85 -3.56
CA ALA A 640 3.31 26.55 -2.33
C ALA A 640 4.50 26.69 -1.35
N SER A 641 5.33 25.66 -1.17
CA SER A 641 6.52 25.75 -0.31
C SER A 641 7.66 26.56 -0.93
N LYS A 642 7.76 26.63 -2.26
CA LYS A 642 8.73 27.49 -2.96
C LYS A 642 8.26 28.95 -3.09
N ALA A 643 6.95 29.19 -3.00
CA ALA A 643 6.35 30.51 -2.84
C ALA A 643 6.45 31.02 -1.38
N ALA A 644 6.24 30.15 -0.40
CA ALA A 644 6.35 30.48 1.03
C ALA A 644 7.81 30.68 1.48
N ALA A 645 8.76 29.85 1.02
CA ALA A 645 10.18 29.98 1.36
C ALA A 645 10.90 31.16 0.66
N LYS A 646 10.20 31.93 -0.18
CA LYS A 646 10.68 33.18 -0.79
C LYS A 646 10.12 34.44 -0.12
N ALA A 647 9.29 34.30 0.91
CA ALA A 647 8.55 35.39 1.54
C ALA A 647 8.93 35.64 3.02
N GLU A 648 9.90 34.91 3.58
CA GLU A 648 10.35 35.15 4.96
C GLU A 648 11.40 36.26 5.00
N GLY A 649 10.92 37.47 5.27
CA GLY A 649 11.73 38.64 5.60
C GLY A 649 10.83 39.78 6.05
N VAL A 650 11.05 40.24 7.29
CA VAL A 650 10.51 41.44 7.98
C VAL A 650 9.44 41.13 9.04
N SER A 651 9.94 41.16 10.28
CA SER A 651 9.25 41.17 11.57
C SER A 651 9.06 42.62 12.06
N GLY A 652 7.88 42.95 12.61
CA GLY A 652 7.71 44.11 13.49
C GLY A 652 6.31 44.72 13.54
N VAL A 653 5.74 44.71 14.76
CA VAL A 653 4.65 45.56 15.30
C VAL A 653 3.19 45.06 15.15
N ALA A 654 2.59 44.77 16.33
CA ALA A 654 1.16 44.69 16.70
C ALA A 654 0.29 43.58 16.05
N GLU A 655 -0.04 42.55 16.86
CA GLU A 655 -0.90 41.38 16.54
C GLU A 655 -0.67 40.74 15.15
N ASN A 656 0.23 39.75 15.06
CA ASN A 656 0.61 39.09 13.80
C ASN A 656 -0.54 38.25 13.19
N PHE A 657 -1.43 38.90 12.43
CA PHE A 657 -2.34 38.21 11.53
C PHE A 657 -1.56 37.60 10.37
N THR A 658 -1.86 36.35 10.02
CA THR A 658 -1.31 35.71 8.82
C THR A 658 -1.80 36.43 7.56
N GLN A 659 -1.02 36.39 6.48
CA GLN A 659 -1.45 36.95 5.18
C GLN A 659 -2.83 36.43 4.74
N THR A 660 -3.13 35.17 5.04
CA THR A 660 -4.44 34.57 4.75
C THR A 660 -5.57 35.19 5.58
N GLN A 661 -5.32 35.57 6.84
CA GLN A 661 -6.29 36.28 7.67
C GLN A 661 -6.52 37.70 7.18
N ILE A 662 -5.47 38.40 6.74
CA ILE A 662 -5.58 39.74 6.15
C ILE A 662 -6.42 39.69 4.87
N GLU A 663 -6.08 38.79 3.95
CA GLU A 663 -6.83 38.60 2.71
C GLU A 663 -8.29 38.17 2.98
N ALA A 664 -8.53 37.29 3.95
CA ALA A 664 -9.88 36.92 4.37
C ALA A 664 -10.66 38.10 4.97
N GLY A 665 -9.98 38.99 5.71
CA GLY A 665 -10.59 40.21 6.23
C GLY A 665 -10.98 41.19 5.13
N ILE A 666 -10.15 41.33 4.09
CA ILE A 666 -10.47 42.11 2.90
C ILE A 666 -11.67 41.49 2.15
N LEU A 667 -11.73 40.16 2.00
CA LEU A 667 -12.91 39.49 1.42
C LEU A 667 -14.18 39.77 2.22
N LEU A 668 -14.10 39.71 3.56
CA LEU A 668 -15.24 40.03 4.42
C LEU A 668 -15.70 41.48 4.24
N GLN A 669 -14.78 42.46 4.17
CA GLN A 669 -15.13 43.84 3.86
C GLN A 669 -15.76 43.97 2.46
N ALA A 670 -15.22 43.26 1.47
CA ALA A 670 -15.70 43.28 0.09
C ALA A 670 -17.12 42.70 -0.04
N TYR A 671 -17.48 41.71 0.77
CA TYR A 671 -18.85 41.16 0.84
C TYR A 671 -19.79 41.97 1.74
N GLY A 672 -19.41 43.16 2.22
CA GLY A 672 -20.27 44.04 3.03
C GLY A 672 -20.17 43.84 4.55
N GLY A 673 -19.12 43.15 5.03
CA GLY A 673 -18.86 42.89 6.44
C GLY A 673 -19.39 41.54 6.93
N LYS A 674 -18.93 41.09 8.11
CA LYS A 674 -19.31 39.79 8.71
C LYS A 674 -20.82 39.63 8.89
N GLU A 675 -21.53 40.73 9.19
CA GLU A 675 -22.98 40.75 9.42
C GLU A 675 -23.80 40.55 8.15
N ASN A 676 -23.19 40.82 6.98
CA ASN A 676 -23.85 40.69 5.69
C ASN A 676 -23.82 39.26 5.14
N ILE A 677 -23.02 38.35 5.71
CA ILE A 677 -22.89 36.97 5.24
C ILE A 677 -23.94 36.08 5.92
N VAL A 678 -24.79 35.45 5.12
CA VAL A 678 -25.79 34.45 5.56
C VAL A 678 -25.19 33.06 5.52
N GLU A 679 -24.49 32.72 4.44
CA GLU A 679 -23.92 31.39 4.23
C GLU A 679 -22.57 31.47 3.54
N LEU A 680 -21.61 30.68 4.01
CA LEU A 680 -20.25 30.64 3.49
C LEU A 680 -19.85 29.20 3.15
N GLY A 681 -19.70 28.92 1.86
CA GLY A 681 -19.31 27.63 1.32
C GLY A 681 -18.10 27.73 0.40
N ALA A 682 -17.46 26.59 0.13
CA ALA A 682 -16.45 26.51 -0.92
C ALA A 682 -16.48 25.12 -1.58
N CYS A 683 -16.22 25.11 -2.88
CA CYS A 683 -15.77 23.93 -3.61
C CYS A 683 -14.29 24.12 -3.98
N ILE A 684 -13.66 23.12 -4.61
CA ILE A 684 -12.21 23.13 -4.87
C ILE A 684 -11.73 24.44 -5.53
N THR A 685 -12.52 25.01 -6.45
CA THR A 685 -12.12 26.20 -7.23
C THR A 685 -12.92 27.46 -6.96
N LYS A 686 -14.05 27.37 -6.24
CA LYS A 686 -15.00 28.49 -6.09
C LYS A 686 -15.42 28.68 -4.65
N LEU A 687 -15.32 29.92 -4.17
CA LEU A 687 -15.89 30.41 -2.93
C LEU A 687 -17.35 30.80 -3.20
N ARG A 688 -18.28 30.31 -2.40
CA ARG A 688 -19.73 30.53 -2.53
C ARG A 688 -20.20 31.33 -1.32
N VAL A 689 -20.76 32.50 -1.53
CA VAL A 689 -21.15 33.43 -0.47
C VAL A 689 -22.59 33.87 -0.71
N THR A 690 -23.46 33.59 0.26
CA THR A 690 -24.83 34.12 0.31
C THR A 690 -24.83 35.36 1.20
N VAL A 691 -25.34 36.49 0.71
CA VAL A 691 -25.37 37.78 1.43
C VAL A 691 -26.80 38.24 1.73
N LYS A 692 -26.98 39.07 2.77
CA LYS A 692 -28.28 39.68 3.12
C LYS A 692 -28.62 40.82 2.18
N ASN A 693 -27.70 41.79 2.03
CA ASN A 693 -27.86 42.94 1.17
C ASN A 693 -26.80 42.92 0.04
N PRO A 694 -27.21 42.72 -1.22
CA PRO A 694 -26.29 42.62 -2.35
C PRO A 694 -25.68 43.97 -2.78
N GLU A 695 -26.26 45.10 -2.37
CA GLU A 695 -25.75 46.44 -2.70
C GLU A 695 -24.46 46.78 -1.93
N LEU A 696 -24.22 46.11 -0.80
CA LEU A 696 -23.01 46.28 0.01
C LEU A 696 -21.80 45.54 -0.58
N VAL A 697 -21.98 44.70 -1.60
CA VAL A 697 -20.93 43.87 -2.17
C VAL A 697 -20.12 44.65 -3.21
N LYS A 698 -18.81 44.80 -2.94
CA LYS A 698 -17.83 45.41 -3.83
C LYS A 698 -17.01 44.33 -4.53
N GLU A 699 -17.20 44.15 -5.84
CA GLU A 699 -16.51 43.10 -6.60
C GLU A 699 -15.04 43.43 -6.93
N GLU A 700 -14.68 44.70 -6.96
CA GLU A 700 -13.31 45.19 -7.26
C GLU A 700 -12.26 44.57 -6.32
N PRO A 701 -12.36 44.70 -4.97
CA PRO A 701 -11.40 44.07 -4.05
C PRO A 701 -11.32 42.54 -4.16
N ILE A 702 -12.43 41.88 -4.52
CA ILE A 702 -12.48 40.42 -4.69
C ILE A 702 -11.62 40.00 -5.88
N LYS A 703 -11.67 40.78 -6.97
CA LYS A 703 -10.84 40.59 -8.17
C LYS A 703 -9.37 40.92 -7.90
N GLU A 704 -9.10 42.01 -7.16
CA GLU A 704 -7.74 42.41 -6.76
C GLU A 704 -7.02 41.34 -5.92
N LEU A 705 -7.77 40.61 -5.09
CA LEU A 705 -7.27 39.45 -4.33
C LEU A 705 -6.97 38.20 -5.18
N GLY A 706 -7.17 38.27 -6.51
CA GLY A 706 -6.84 37.19 -7.44
C GLY A 706 -7.99 36.25 -7.76
N ALA A 707 -9.25 36.69 -7.64
CA ALA A 707 -10.37 35.95 -8.19
C ALA A 707 -10.34 36.04 -9.72
N ALA A 708 -10.31 34.89 -10.41
CA ALA A 708 -10.42 34.81 -11.87
C ALA A 708 -11.77 35.33 -12.38
N GLY A 709 -12.78 35.38 -11.51
CA GLY A 709 -14.08 35.99 -11.77
C GLY A 709 -14.99 35.92 -10.56
N VAL A 710 -15.97 36.82 -10.53
CA VAL A 710 -17.06 36.83 -9.54
C VAL A 710 -18.36 36.75 -10.31
N MET A 711 -19.19 35.75 -9.99
CA MET A 711 -20.45 35.48 -10.66
C MET A 711 -21.60 35.66 -9.67
N ARG A 712 -22.71 36.23 -10.11
CA ARG A 712 -23.96 36.27 -9.35
C ARG A 712 -24.89 35.20 -9.91
N THR A 713 -25.26 34.21 -9.10
CA THR A 713 -26.23 33.18 -9.55
C THR A 713 -27.67 33.56 -9.19
N THR A 714 -27.82 34.33 -8.11
CA THR A 714 -29.05 35.05 -7.71
C THR A 714 -28.64 36.42 -7.17
N PRO A 715 -29.56 37.38 -6.94
CA PRO A 715 -29.22 38.68 -6.38
C PRO A 715 -28.39 38.59 -5.08
N THR A 716 -28.66 37.58 -4.24
CA THR A 716 -28.01 37.37 -2.95
C THR A 716 -26.87 36.34 -2.97
N PHE A 717 -26.61 35.65 -4.08
CA PHE A 717 -25.65 34.54 -4.12
C PHE A 717 -24.50 34.80 -5.09
N PHE A 718 -23.30 34.95 -4.51
CA PHE A 718 -22.06 35.27 -5.19
C PHE A 718 -21.12 34.06 -5.22
N VAL A 719 -20.43 33.88 -6.35
CA VAL A 719 -19.45 32.82 -6.56
C VAL A 719 -18.16 33.43 -7.08
N ALA A 720 -17.12 33.44 -6.26
CA ALA A 720 -15.78 33.93 -6.65
C ALA A 720 -14.84 32.76 -6.95
N VAL A 721 -14.12 32.82 -8.07
CA VAL A 721 -13.24 31.74 -8.55
C VAL A 721 -11.80 32.02 -8.12
N PHE A 722 -11.39 31.48 -6.97
CA PHE A 722 -10.02 31.62 -6.45
C PHE A 722 -9.12 30.42 -6.76
N GLY A 723 -9.61 29.48 -7.57
CA GLY A 723 -8.98 28.18 -7.71
C GLY A 723 -8.85 27.52 -6.34
N THR A 724 -7.73 26.86 -6.10
CA THR A 724 -7.55 26.05 -4.90
C THR A 724 -7.45 26.81 -3.58
N ARG A 725 -7.40 28.15 -3.62
CA ARG A 725 -7.43 29.01 -2.42
C ARG A 725 -8.84 29.15 -1.85
N ALA A 726 -9.89 28.80 -2.58
CA ALA A 726 -11.28 28.94 -2.15
C ALA A 726 -11.57 28.28 -0.78
N ALA A 727 -11.07 27.05 -0.56
CA ALA A 727 -11.25 26.34 0.71
C ALA A 727 -10.47 27.00 1.86
N VAL A 728 -9.29 27.55 1.57
CA VAL A 728 -8.43 28.25 2.54
C VAL A 728 -9.11 29.56 2.99
N TYR A 729 -9.62 30.34 2.03
CA TYR A 729 -10.38 31.56 2.32
C TYR A 729 -11.64 31.29 3.10
N LYS A 730 -12.40 30.24 2.74
CA LYS A 730 -13.58 29.84 3.50
C LYS A 730 -13.24 29.59 4.97
N SER A 731 -12.18 28.83 5.25
CA SER A 731 -11.77 28.53 6.62
C SER A 731 -11.40 29.81 7.38
N ALA A 732 -10.56 30.66 6.79
CA ALA A 732 -10.09 31.88 7.43
C ALA A 732 -11.23 32.90 7.67
N MET A 733 -12.12 33.10 6.69
CA MET A 733 -13.32 33.93 6.86
C MET A 733 -14.23 33.37 7.95
N GLN A 734 -14.40 32.05 8.01
CA GLN A 734 -15.22 31.39 9.02
C GLN A 734 -14.62 31.53 10.43
N ASP A 735 -13.29 31.46 10.58
CA ASP A 735 -12.62 31.70 11.86
C ASP A 735 -12.78 33.14 12.35
N ILE A 736 -12.77 34.12 11.43
CA ILE A 736 -13.07 35.53 11.75
C ILE A 736 -14.54 35.71 12.16
N ILE A 737 -15.49 35.12 11.42
CA ILE A 737 -16.93 35.18 11.75
C ILE A 737 -17.22 34.54 13.10
N GLN A 738 -16.54 33.44 13.43
CA GLN A 738 -16.68 32.72 14.72
C GLN A 738 -15.95 33.40 15.88
N GLY A 739 -15.28 34.54 15.67
CA GLY A 739 -14.57 35.27 16.71
C GLY A 739 -13.27 34.64 17.17
N LYS A 740 -12.71 33.66 16.45
CA LYS A 740 -11.38 33.10 16.74
C LYS A 740 -10.24 34.07 16.37
N VAL A 741 -10.55 35.08 15.55
CA VAL A 741 -9.65 36.14 15.12
C VAL A 741 -10.32 37.47 15.48
N ASN A 742 -9.60 38.36 16.15
CA ASN A 742 -10.13 39.66 16.56
C ASN A 742 -10.40 40.55 15.33
N TRP A 743 -11.67 40.70 14.97
CA TRP A 743 -12.12 41.46 13.81
C TRP A 743 -11.75 42.95 13.87
N GLU A 744 -11.82 43.56 15.06
CA GLU A 744 -11.57 45.01 15.23
C GLU A 744 -10.10 45.34 15.07
N ALA A 745 -9.22 44.49 15.60
CA ALA A 745 -7.79 44.61 15.41
C ALA A 745 -7.41 44.37 13.94
N LEU A 746 -8.00 43.36 13.29
CA LEU A 746 -7.78 43.09 11.87
C LEU A 746 -8.23 44.26 10.97
N GLN A 747 -9.38 44.88 11.26
CA GLN A 747 -9.85 46.05 10.51
C GLN A 747 -8.91 47.25 10.61
N LYS A 748 -8.30 47.49 11.78
CA LYS A 748 -7.29 48.56 11.95
C LYS A 748 -6.06 48.32 11.07
N VAL A 749 -5.62 47.06 10.96
CA VAL A 749 -4.49 46.67 10.10
C VAL A 749 -4.85 46.87 8.62
N ILE A 750 -6.07 46.50 8.20
CA ILE A 750 -6.52 46.64 6.79
C ILE A 750 -6.68 48.10 6.36
N ASN A 751 -7.17 48.97 7.25
CA ASN A 751 -7.49 50.37 6.92
C ASN A 751 -6.29 51.33 7.03
N THR A 752 -5.11 50.87 7.44
CA THR A 752 -3.91 51.71 7.56
C THR A 752 -3.15 51.70 6.23
N ASP A 753 -2.98 52.88 5.63
CA ASP A 753 -2.48 53.17 4.27
C ASP A 753 -0.97 52.87 4.03
N GLN A 754 -0.48 51.71 4.50
CA GLN A 754 0.92 51.28 4.36
C GLN A 754 1.03 49.93 3.63
N LEU A 755 0.50 49.84 2.41
CA LEU A 755 0.87 48.78 1.46
C LEU A 755 1.05 49.38 0.06
N ALA A 756 1.93 50.37 -0.06
CA ALA A 756 2.59 50.67 -1.33
C ALA A 756 3.55 49.51 -1.65
N VAL A 757 3.02 48.42 -2.19
CA VAL A 757 3.81 47.29 -2.67
C VAL A 757 4.37 47.69 -4.03
N GLU A 758 5.64 48.10 -4.06
CA GLU A 758 6.42 48.20 -5.29
C GLU A 758 6.26 46.92 -6.12
N PRO A 759 6.11 47.01 -7.45
CA PRO A 759 5.94 45.84 -8.31
C PRO A 759 7.24 45.03 -8.36
N LYS A 760 7.44 44.13 -7.39
CA LYS A 760 8.46 43.09 -7.50
C LYS A 760 8.02 42.13 -8.59
N GLU A 761 8.69 42.23 -9.74
CA GLU A 761 8.71 41.25 -10.82
C GLU A 761 8.92 39.84 -10.23
N THR A 762 7.83 39.16 -9.97
CA THR A 762 7.82 37.75 -9.61
C THR A 762 7.65 37.00 -10.90
N THR A 763 8.80 36.61 -11.47
CA THR A 763 8.87 35.73 -12.63
C THR A 763 7.95 34.53 -12.39
N PRO A 764 6.95 34.27 -13.26
CA PRO A 764 5.99 33.19 -13.02
C PRO A 764 6.74 31.86 -12.94
N PRO A 765 6.41 30.98 -11.96
CA PRO A 765 7.05 29.67 -11.87
C PRO A 765 6.80 28.94 -13.18
N LYS A 766 7.87 28.53 -13.88
CA LYS A 766 7.80 27.74 -15.12
C LYS A 766 6.88 26.53 -14.91
N GLU A 767 5.65 26.62 -15.35
CA GLU A 767 4.80 25.47 -15.55
C GLU A 767 5.38 24.66 -16.69
N VAL A 768 5.85 23.46 -16.37
CA VAL A 768 6.14 22.45 -17.38
C VAL A 768 4.78 21.99 -17.92
N MET A 769 4.35 22.67 -18.98
CA MET A 769 3.23 22.29 -19.84
C MET A 769 3.68 21.18 -20.80
N PRO A 770 2.77 20.29 -21.24
CA PRO A 770 3.06 19.33 -22.29
C PRO A 770 3.49 20.10 -23.55
N VAL A 771 4.46 19.55 -24.29
CA VAL A 771 5.07 20.10 -25.52
C VAL A 771 4.06 20.93 -26.35
N VAL A 772 4.11 22.25 -26.19
CA VAL A 772 3.29 23.22 -26.94
C VAL A 772 3.93 23.36 -28.31
N GLN A 773 3.18 23.12 -29.38
CA GLN A 773 3.57 23.56 -30.72
C GLN A 773 3.73 25.07 -30.66
N ASP A 774 4.86 25.62 -31.11
CA ASP A 774 5.23 27.03 -30.92
C ASP A 774 4.21 28.05 -31.47
N GLU A 775 3.24 27.58 -32.26
CA GLU A 775 2.27 28.39 -32.97
C GLU A 775 0.92 27.67 -33.05
N ILE A 776 -0.15 28.29 -32.54
CA ILE A 776 -1.53 27.81 -32.71
C ILE A 776 -2.22 28.71 -33.75
N VAL A 777 -2.78 28.11 -34.80
CA VAL A 777 -3.46 28.83 -35.89
C VAL A 777 -4.97 28.65 -35.74
N ILE A 778 -5.70 29.76 -35.63
CA ILE A 778 -7.17 29.78 -35.57
C ILE A 778 -7.72 30.04 -36.97
N LEU A 779 -8.66 29.21 -37.41
CA LEU A 779 -9.27 29.26 -38.74
C LEU A 779 -10.60 30.04 -38.72
N SER A 780 -10.98 30.60 -39.87
CA SER A 780 -12.26 31.30 -40.03
C SER A 780 -13.43 30.33 -39.88
N PRO A 781 -14.40 30.63 -38.99
CA PRO A 781 -15.57 29.78 -38.78
C PRO A 781 -16.63 29.94 -39.87
N VAL A 782 -16.63 31.04 -40.64
CA VAL A 782 -17.68 31.34 -41.66
C VAL A 782 -17.08 32.11 -42.85
N ASN A 783 -17.74 32.06 -44.02
CA ASN A 783 -17.40 32.92 -45.15
C ASN A 783 -17.99 34.31 -44.90
N GLY A 784 -17.27 35.39 -45.23
CA GLY A 784 -17.81 36.73 -45.03
C GLY A 784 -16.80 37.86 -45.14
N THR A 785 -17.20 39.05 -44.68
CA THR A 785 -16.34 40.25 -44.67
C THR A 785 -15.88 40.55 -43.25
N LEU A 786 -14.56 40.69 -43.06
CA LEU A 786 -13.94 41.04 -41.79
C LEU A 786 -14.17 42.53 -41.45
N LYS A 787 -14.61 42.77 -40.21
CA LYS A 787 -14.77 44.09 -39.59
C LYS A 787 -13.97 44.16 -38.29
N SER A 788 -13.60 45.38 -37.91
CA SER A 788 -12.98 45.62 -36.60
C SER A 788 -14.03 45.44 -35.49
N LEU A 789 -13.62 44.93 -34.33
CA LEU A 789 -14.48 44.88 -33.14
C LEU A 789 -15.04 46.26 -32.77
N ASN A 790 -14.32 47.34 -33.10
CA ASN A 790 -14.78 48.71 -32.85
C ASN A 790 -16.06 49.09 -33.63
N GLN A 791 -16.42 48.33 -34.66
CA GLN A 791 -17.60 48.54 -35.50
C GLN A 791 -18.79 47.65 -35.08
N VAL A 792 -18.63 46.84 -34.03
CA VAL A 792 -19.71 46.04 -33.46
C VAL A 792 -20.60 46.95 -32.61
N PRO A 793 -21.93 46.94 -32.79
CA PRO A 793 -22.86 47.77 -32.02
C PRO A 793 -23.15 47.17 -30.64
N ASP A 794 -22.10 46.76 -29.91
CA ASP A 794 -22.16 46.26 -28.54
C ASP A 794 -20.90 46.68 -27.79
N GLU A 795 -21.05 47.38 -26.67
CA GLU A 795 -19.94 47.93 -25.90
C GLU A 795 -19.03 46.83 -25.31
N THR A 796 -19.57 45.64 -25.00
CA THR A 796 -18.80 44.52 -24.45
C THR A 796 -17.73 44.02 -25.44
N PHE A 797 -18.11 43.86 -26.72
CA PHE A 797 -17.19 43.47 -27.78
C PHE A 797 -16.32 44.64 -28.27
N LYS A 798 -16.89 45.85 -28.38
CA LYS A 798 -16.19 47.06 -28.82
C LYS A 798 -15.04 47.44 -27.87
N GLN A 799 -15.24 47.27 -26.56
CA GLN A 799 -14.23 47.50 -25.52
C GLN A 799 -13.31 46.28 -25.30
N LYS A 800 -13.47 45.19 -26.06
CA LYS A 800 -12.68 43.96 -25.96
C LYS A 800 -12.72 43.32 -24.55
N LEU A 801 -13.83 43.50 -23.82
CA LEU A 801 -13.93 43.01 -22.43
C LEU A 801 -13.89 41.49 -22.34
N VAL A 802 -14.45 40.80 -23.34
CA VAL A 802 -14.46 39.31 -23.42
C VAL A 802 -13.13 38.75 -23.94
N GLY A 803 -12.41 39.52 -24.76
CA GLY A 803 -11.21 39.07 -25.43
C GLY A 803 -10.85 39.89 -26.67
N GLU A 804 -9.80 39.48 -27.37
CA GLU A 804 -9.34 40.12 -28.61
C GLU A 804 -9.74 39.30 -29.84
N GLY A 805 -10.09 39.96 -30.94
CA GLY A 805 -10.50 39.28 -32.16
C GLY A 805 -11.01 40.22 -33.25
N VAL A 806 -11.96 39.72 -34.05
CA VAL A 806 -12.57 40.40 -35.19
C VAL A 806 -14.08 40.18 -35.17
N ALA A 807 -14.81 40.96 -35.95
CA ALA A 807 -16.19 40.67 -36.27
C ALA A 807 -16.29 40.21 -37.73
N ILE A 808 -17.16 39.25 -38.02
CA ILE A 808 -17.39 38.76 -39.38
C ILE A 808 -18.84 39.10 -39.75
N VAL A 809 -19.04 39.71 -40.91
CA VAL A 809 -20.37 39.78 -41.53
C VAL A 809 -20.49 38.58 -42.45
N PRO A 810 -21.26 37.54 -42.08
CA PRO A 810 -21.29 36.28 -42.81
C PRO A 810 -21.96 36.44 -44.18
N SER A 811 -21.39 35.83 -45.22
CA SER A 811 -21.99 35.75 -46.56
C SER A 811 -22.87 34.51 -46.74
N ASP A 812 -22.63 33.47 -45.95
CA ASP A 812 -23.43 32.24 -45.90
C ASP A 812 -23.69 31.78 -44.45
N GLY A 813 -24.66 30.87 -44.31
CA GLY A 813 -25.15 30.40 -43.01
C GLY A 813 -24.35 29.24 -42.40
N HIS A 814 -23.21 28.87 -43.00
CA HIS A 814 -22.51 27.62 -42.70
C HIS A 814 -21.38 27.86 -41.69
N PHE A 815 -21.67 27.78 -40.39
CA PHE A 815 -20.66 28.00 -39.35
C PHE A 815 -19.94 26.71 -38.99
N LYS A 816 -18.61 26.73 -39.03
CA LYS A 816 -17.72 25.59 -38.81
C LYS A 816 -16.76 25.81 -37.65
N ALA A 817 -16.20 24.71 -37.15
CA ALA A 817 -15.26 24.76 -36.04
C ALA A 817 -13.95 25.48 -36.42
N PRO A 818 -13.41 26.37 -35.56
CA PRO A 818 -12.31 27.26 -35.91
C PRO A 818 -10.90 26.65 -35.76
N GLY A 819 -10.73 25.38 -36.11
CA GLY A 819 -9.43 24.71 -36.07
C GLY A 819 -9.39 23.42 -36.88
N GLU A 820 -8.29 22.70 -36.71
CA GLU A 820 -8.08 21.38 -37.30
C GLU A 820 -8.97 20.31 -36.61
N ALA A 821 -8.78 19.03 -36.95
CA ALA A 821 -9.42 17.94 -36.22
C ALA A 821 -8.98 17.93 -34.74
N GLY A 822 -9.88 17.61 -33.82
CA GLY A 822 -9.62 17.52 -32.38
C GLY A 822 -9.95 18.77 -31.57
N VAL A 823 -10.61 19.77 -32.16
CA VAL A 823 -11.12 20.93 -31.42
C VAL A 823 -12.31 20.53 -30.57
N LYS A 824 -12.30 20.88 -29.29
CA LYS A 824 -13.39 20.56 -28.37
C LYS A 824 -14.39 21.71 -28.31
N THR A 825 -15.68 21.43 -28.43
CA THR A 825 -16.73 22.41 -28.15
C THR A 825 -16.94 22.48 -26.63
N GLU A 826 -16.24 23.38 -25.95
CA GLU A 826 -16.26 23.52 -24.48
C GLU A 826 -17.63 23.96 -23.95
N LEU A 827 -18.31 24.84 -24.68
CA LEU A 827 -19.66 25.31 -24.37
C LEU A 827 -20.44 25.57 -25.66
N ALA A 828 -21.66 25.05 -25.75
CA ALA A 828 -22.61 25.37 -26.80
C ALA A 828 -23.86 25.95 -26.13
N PHE A 829 -24.23 27.19 -26.47
CA PHE A 829 -25.38 27.83 -25.84
C PHE A 829 -26.68 27.23 -26.38
N PRO A 830 -27.66 26.85 -25.53
CA PRO A 830 -28.88 26.16 -25.95
C PRO A 830 -29.69 26.89 -27.04
N GLY A 831 -29.66 28.21 -27.04
CA GLY A 831 -30.37 29.04 -28.03
C GLY A 831 -29.68 29.14 -29.40
N GLY A 832 -28.54 28.49 -29.60
CA GLY A 832 -27.79 28.47 -30.87
C GLY A 832 -26.95 29.73 -31.18
N HIS A 833 -27.04 30.77 -30.34
CA HIS A 833 -26.42 32.08 -30.59
C HIS A 833 -24.90 32.13 -30.33
N ALA A 834 -24.33 31.23 -29.53
CA ALA A 834 -22.91 31.28 -29.20
C ALA A 834 -22.28 29.90 -28.92
N TYR A 835 -20.98 29.79 -29.17
CA TYR A 835 -20.15 28.60 -28.98
C TYR A 835 -18.76 28.99 -28.47
N ILE A 836 -18.20 28.20 -27.54
CA ILE A 836 -16.83 28.32 -27.06
C ILE A 836 -16.08 27.04 -27.42
N PHE A 837 -14.97 27.19 -28.12
CA PHE A 837 -14.09 26.12 -28.55
C PHE A 837 -12.80 26.14 -27.73
N ASP A 838 -12.32 24.97 -27.32
CA ASP A 838 -10.98 24.76 -26.75
C ASP A 838 -10.08 24.15 -27.84
N ILE A 839 -9.11 24.94 -28.28
CA ILE A 839 -8.09 24.59 -29.28
C ILE A 839 -6.75 24.56 -28.56
N ASP A 840 -6.27 23.36 -28.22
CA ASP A 840 -4.99 23.15 -27.53
C ASP A 840 -4.80 24.01 -26.26
N GLY A 841 -5.87 24.22 -25.49
CA GLY A 841 -5.88 25.01 -24.27
C GLY A 841 -6.23 26.49 -24.47
N ILE A 842 -6.47 26.92 -25.71
CA ILE A 842 -6.92 28.28 -26.04
C ILE A 842 -8.43 28.29 -26.27
N LYS A 843 -9.13 29.10 -25.47
CA LYS A 843 -10.58 29.30 -25.57
C LYS A 843 -10.91 30.37 -26.60
N VAL A 844 -11.69 29.99 -27.60
CA VAL A 844 -12.14 30.87 -28.68
C VAL A 844 -13.66 30.90 -28.69
N MET A 845 -14.25 32.09 -28.63
CA MET A 845 -15.69 32.30 -28.63
C MET A 845 -16.19 32.75 -30.00
N LEU A 846 -17.25 32.12 -30.48
CA LEU A 846 -18.03 32.46 -31.66
C LEU A 846 -19.43 32.91 -31.19
N HIS A 847 -19.80 34.17 -31.45
CA HIS A 847 -21.13 34.70 -31.17
C HIS A 847 -21.83 35.07 -32.48
N ILE A 848 -22.89 34.35 -32.85
CA ILE A 848 -23.52 34.41 -34.17
C ILE A 848 -24.62 35.46 -34.19
N GLY A 849 -24.37 36.60 -34.84
CA GLY A 849 -25.24 37.76 -34.80
C GLY A 849 -25.27 38.40 -33.40
N ILE A 850 -25.12 39.71 -33.31
CA ILE A 850 -24.94 40.37 -32.01
C ILE A 850 -26.20 40.35 -31.14
N ASP A 851 -27.38 40.44 -31.77
CA ASP A 851 -28.68 40.54 -31.08
C ASP A 851 -29.40 39.18 -30.92
N THR A 852 -28.79 38.07 -31.36
CA THR A 852 -29.49 36.78 -31.51
C THR A 852 -29.73 36.04 -30.21
N VAL A 853 -29.08 36.48 -29.12
CA VAL A 853 -29.32 35.97 -27.76
C VAL A 853 -30.81 36.04 -27.40
N GLN A 854 -31.56 36.95 -28.02
CA GLN A 854 -32.99 37.16 -27.79
C GLN A 854 -33.92 36.19 -28.56
N ILE A 855 -33.48 35.59 -29.67
CA ILE A 855 -34.35 34.86 -30.63
C ILE A 855 -35.01 33.62 -30.01
N ASN A 856 -34.34 32.94 -29.09
CA ASN A 856 -34.81 31.69 -28.47
C ASN A 856 -34.88 31.76 -26.93
N ALA A 857 -34.81 32.96 -26.33
CA ALA A 857 -34.75 33.13 -24.88
C ALA A 857 -35.98 32.57 -24.11
N LYS A 858 -37.12 32.43 -24.80
CA LYS A 858 -38.38 31.91 -24.23
C LYS A 858 -38.66 30.44 -24.56
N LYS A 859 -37.87 29.80 -25.42
CA LYS A 859 -38.11 28.41 -25.86
C LYS A 859 -37.58 27.41 -24.85
N GLN A 860 -38.33 26.34 -24.63
CA GLN A 860 -37.90 25.26 -23.75
C GLN A 860 -36.85 24.37 -24.45
N PRO A 861 -35.95 23.69 -23.69
CA PRO A 861 -35.01 22.74 -24.27
C PRO A 861 -35.75 21.65 -25.07
N GLY A 862 -35.50 21.57 -26.38
CA GLY A 862 -36.13 20.59 -27.28
C GLY A 862 -37.12 21.18 -28.30
N GLU A 863 -37.55 22.43 -28.14
CA GLU A 863 -38.34 23.10 -29.17
C GLU A 863 -37.47 23.49 -30.37
N PRO A 864 -38.01 23.43 -31.61
CA PRO A 864 -37.26 23.83 -32.80
C PRO A 864 -36.82 25.30 -32.68
N LEU A 865 -35.50 25.51 -32.75
CA LEU A 865 -34.91 26.83 -32.65
C LEU A 865 -35.26 27.64 -33.90
N GLU A 866 -35.60 28.92 -33.71
CA GLU A 866 -35.74 29.82 -34.84
C GLU A 866 -34.37 30.18 -35.39
N VAL A 867 -34.22 30.07 -36.72
CA VAL A 867 -33.03 30.46 -37.50
C VAL A 867 -31.81 29.52 -37.35
N PHE A 868 -31.67 28.76 -36.25
CA PHE A 868 -30.51 27.91 -35.96
C PHE A 868 -30.82 26.40 -36.08
N ASP A 869 -29.98 25.66 -36.80
CA ASP A 869 -29.95 24.19 -36.87
C ASP A 869 -28.59 23.70 -36.34
N ILE A 870 -28.59 23.23 -35.08
CA ILE A 870 -27.38 22.88 -34.32
C ILE A 870 -26.84 21.51 -34.78
N LYS A 871 -25.56 21.46 -35.15
CA LYS A 871 -24.87 20.22 -35.56
C LYS A 871 -23.93 19.65 -34.49
N THR A 872 -23.42 20.48 -33.57
CA THR A 872 -22.49 20.07 -32.50
C THR A 872 -23.08 20.22 -31.10
N LYS A 873 -22.68 19.35 -30.16
CA LYS A 873 -23.07 19.43 -28.75
C LYS A 873 -21.89 19.79 -27.86
N GLN A 874 -22.19 20.38 -26.69
CA GLN A 874 -21.18 20.65 -25.67
C GLN A 874 -20.42 19.37 -25.28
N GLY A 875 -19.09 19.43 -25.32
CA GLY A 875 -18.17 18.36 -24.98
C GLY A 875 -17.71 17.51 -26.18
N GLU A 876 -18.28 17.70 -27.37
CA GLU A 876 -17.87 16.98 -28.58
C GLU A 876 -16.55 17.52 -29.16
N TYR A 877 -15.77 16.61 -29.73
CA TYR A 877 -14.52 16.90 -30.43
C TYR A 877 -14.73 16.81 -31.94
N THR A 878 -14.17 17.75 -32.70
CA THR A 878 -14.23 17.70 -34.16
C THR A 878 -13.42 16.52 -34.70
N LYS A 879 -13.99 15.80 -35.66
CA LYS A 879 -13.35 14.67 -36.34
C LYS A 879 -12.53 15.12 -37.54
N GLU A 880 -12.97 16.18 -38.19
CA GLU A 880 -12.38 16.71 -39.42
C GLU A 880 -12.07 18.20 -39.29
N LYS A 881 -11.16 18.69 -40.14
CA LYS A 881 -10.83 20.11 -40.23
C LYS A 881 -12.07 20.91 -40.58
N SER A 882 -12.40 21.90 -39.75
CA SER A 882 -13.57 22.77 -39.94
C SER A 882 -14.87 21.97 -40.15
N GLU A 883 -15.20 21.09 -39.22
CA GLU A 883 -16.50 20.38 -39.17
C GLU A 883 -17.66 21.37 -38.92
N SER A 884 -18.87 21.08 -39.45
CA SER A 884 -20.04 21.97 -39.30
C SER A 884 -20.53 21.99 -37.85
N VAL A 885 -20.75 23.19 -37.30
CA VAL A 885 -21.13 23.45 -35.91
C VAL A 885 -22.62 23.80 -35.84
N VAL A 886 -23.05 24.73 -36.70
CA VAL A 886 -24.43 25.21 -36.75
C VAL A 886 -24.73 25.79 -38.13
N GLU A 887 -25.93 25.52 -38.61
CA GLU A 887 -26.47 26.04 -39.86
C GLU A 887 -27.48 27.16 -39.55
N VAL A 888 -27.36 28.30 -40.22
CA VAL A 888 -28.09 29.53 -39.90
C VAL A 888 -28.82 30.08 -41.11
N ASP A 889 -30.14 30.26 -41.02
CA ASP A 889 -30.92 30.89 -42.10
C ASP A 889 -30.68 32.42 -42.11
N LEU A 890 -29.60 32.86 -42.78
CA LEU A 890 -29.22 34.27 -42.87
C LEU A 890 -30.32 35.16 -43.47
N LYS A 891 -31.19 34.62 -44.34
CA LYS A 891 -32.29 35.39 -44.93
C LYS A 891 -33.37 35.73 -43.91
N LYS A 892 -33.61 34.84 -42.95
CA LYS A 892 -34.50 35.11 -41.81
C LYS A 892 -33.81 35.98 -40.76
N LEU A 893 -32.53 35.73 -40.49
CA LEU A 893 -31.76 36.48 -39.51
C LEU A 893 -31.70 37.98 -39.84
N SER A 894 -31.26 38.30 -41.05
CA SER A 894 -31.00 39.68 -41.52
C SER A 894 -32.25 40.55 -41.65
N LYS A 895 -33.45 39.95 -41.66
CA LYS A 895 -34.72 40.70 -41.66
C LYS A 895 -35.03 41.41 -40.35
N LYS A 896 -34.53 40.89 -39.22
CA LYS A 896 -34.90 41.36 -37.87
C LYS A 896 -33.70 41.68 -36.98
N TYR A 897 -32.55 41.08 -37.23
CA TYR A 897 -31.38 41.15 -36.34
C TYR A 897 -30.12 41.42 -37.14
N ASN A 898 -29.12 42.03 -36.48
CA ASN A 898 -27.84 42.31 -37.11
C ASN A 898 -26.99 41.02 -37.20
N PRO A 899 -26.61 40.56 -38.41
CA PRO A 899 -25.86 39.31 -38.59
C PRO A 899 -24.38 39.43 -38.21
N ILE A 900 -23.90 40.60 -37.78
CA ILE A 900 -22.51 40.79 -37.36
C ILE A 900 -22.15 39.81 -36.24
N THR A 901 -21.13 39.00 -36.48
CA THR A 901 -20.76 37.85 -35.65
C THR A 901 -19.40 38.11 -35.01
N PRO A 902 -19.33 38.48 -33.71
CA PRO A 902 -18.06 38.55 -32.99
C PRO A 902 -17.36 37.20 -32.92
N PHE A 903 -16.07 37.19 -33.22
CA PHE A 903 -15.21 36.02 -33.14
C PHE A 903 -13.91 36.38 -32.41
N VAL A 904 -13.80 35.93 -31.16
CA VAL A 904 -12.84 36.45 -30.18
C VAL A 904 -12.09 35.35 -29.46
N VAL A 905 -10.80 35.55 -29.24
CA VAL A 905 -9.98 34.74 -28.33
C VAL A 905 -10.17 35.29 -26.92
N MET A 906 -10.62 34.44 -26.00
CA MET A 906 -10.99 34.87 -24.67
C MET A 906 -9.79 35.41 -23.90
N LYS A 907 -10.01 36.46 -23.09
CA LYS A 907 -8.95 37.14 -22.32
C LYS A 907 -8.11 36.18 -21.47
N GLU A 908 -8.74 35.15 -20.87
CA GLU A 908 -8.08 34.07 -20.12
C GLU A 908 -6.98 33.35 -20.91
N SER A 909 -7.13 33.22 -22.24
CA SER A 909 -6.16 32.54 -23.09
C SER A 909 -5.06 33.46 -23.61
N LEU A 910 -5.28 34.78 -23.57
CA LEU A 910 -4.33 35.80 -24.01
C LEU A 910 -3.30 36.18 -22.94
N GLU A 911 -3.39 35.62 -21.73
CA GLU A 911 -2.37 35.83 -20.68
C GLU A 911 -1.00 35.31 -21.12
N ASN A 912 -0.95 34.10 -21.68
CA ASN A 912 0.29 33.40 -22.05
C ASN A 912 0.65 33.52 -23.54
N PHE A 913 -0.30 33.93 -24.39
CA PHE A 913 -0.13 34.01 -25.83
C PHE A 913 -0.32 35.44 -26.34
N LYS A 914 0.50 35.84 -27.30
CA LYS A 914 0.30 37.07 -28.08
C LYS A 914 -0.53 36.70 -29.30
N LEU A 915 -1.69 37.33 -29.43
CA LEU A 915 -2.53 37.19 -30.63
C LEU A 915 -1.94 38.04 -31.75
N VAL A 916 -1.55 37.37 -32.84
CA VAL A 916 -1.06 37.99 -34.07
C VAL A 916 -2.17 37.85 -35.12
N PRO A 917 -2.84 38.94 -35.48
CA PRO A 917 -3.87 38.90 -36.52
C PRO A 917 -3.22 38.72 -37.89
N ILE A 918 -3.64 37.70 -38.65
CA ILE A 918 -3.16 37.42 -40.01
C ILE A 918 -3.93 38.26 -41.02
N ARG A 919 -5.25 38.42 -40.81
CA ARG A 919 -6.13 39.27 -41.61
C ARG A 919 -7.10 40.03 -40.71
N GLN A 920 -7.25 41.33 -40.95
CA GLN A 920 -8.14 42.21 -40.17
C GLN A 920 -9.25 42.89 -41.01
N ARG A 921 -9.13 42.87 -42.35
CA ARG A 921 -10.06 43.52 -43.28
C ARG A 921 -10.15 42.70 -44.57
N GLY A 922 -11.25 42.88 -45.30
CA GLY A 922 -11.50 42.23 -46.59
C GLY A 922 -12.34 40.96 -46.47
N GLU A 923 -12.48 40.24 -47.59
CA GLU A 923 -13.19 38.97 -47.65
C GLU A 923 -12.36 37.82 -47.06
N ILE A 924 -13.05 36.91 -46.37
CA ILE A 924 -12.46 35.69 -45.82
C ILE A 924 -13.31 34.47 -46.14
N LYS A 925 -12.63 33.36 -46.41
CA LYS A 925 -13.26 32.05 -46.62
C LYS A 925 -13.12 31.16 -45.40
N VAL A 926 -14.10 30.28 -45.15
CA VAL A 926 -14.05 29.23 -44.13
C VAL A 926 -12.75 28.45 -44.23
N GLY A 927 -12.12 28.17 -43.09
CA GLY A 927 -10.88 27.40 -43.04
C GLY A 927 -9.61 28.19 -43.39
N GLN A 928 -9.71 29.48 -43.75
CA GLN A 928 -8.56 30.36 -43.88
C GLN A 928 -8.06 30.84 -42.49
N PRO A 929 -6.75 30.95 -42.25
CA PRO A 929 -6.21 31.48 -41.00
C PRO A 929 -6.64 32.93 -40.73
N ILE A 930 -7.22 33.19 -39.54
CA ILE A 930 -7.54 34.55 -39.06
C ILE A 930 -6.48 35.04 -38.08
N PHE A 931 -6.16 34.23 -37.08
CA PHE A 931 -5.24 34.58 -36.01
C PHE A 931 -4.15 33.52 -35.88
N LYS A 932 -2.98 33.97 -35.45
CA LYS A 932 -1.89 33.12 -34.99
C LYS A 932 -1.59 33.50 -33.55
N LEU A 933 -1.58 32.52 -32.65
CA LEU A 933 -1.20 32.71 -31.26
C LEU A 933 0.24 32.26 -31.08
N VAL A 934 1.09 33.21 -30.71
CA VAL A 934 2.51 32.97 -30.45
C VAL A 934 2.71 33.02 -28.95
N TYR A 935 3.34 31.99 -28.40
CA TYR A 935 3.64 31.96 -26.97
C TYR A 935 4.57 33.15 -26.62
N LYS A 936 4.21 33.96 -25.62
CA LYS A 936 4.92 35.22 -25.31
C LYS A 936 6.41 35.03 -24.95
N LYS A 937 6.86 33.81 -24.71
CA LYS A 937 8.24 33.45 -24.34
C LYS A 937 9.16 33.04 -25.50
N SER A 938 8.70 33.14 -26.75
CA SER A 938 9.47 32.79 -27.96
C SER A 938 10.25 33.97 -28.60
N GLN A 939 10.26 35.16 -27.98
CA GLN A 939 10.99 36.35 -28.49
C GLN A 939 11.92 37.00 -27.44
N ALA A 940 12.46 36.22 -26.51
CA ALA A 940 13.46 36.65 -25.53
C ALA A 940 14.62 35.67 -25.43
#